data_AF-A0A3D4NJU7-F1
#
_entry.id   AF-A0A3D4NJU7-F1
#
_cell.length_a   1.000
_cell.length_b   1.000
_cell.length_c   1.000
_cell.angle_alpha   90.00
_cell.angle_beta   90.00
_cell.angle_gamma   90.00
#
_symmetry.space_group_name_H-M   'P 1'
#
loop_
_entity.id
_entity.type
_entity.pdbx_description
1 polymer ?
#
loop_
_entity_poly.entity_id
_entity_poly.type
_entity_poly.pdbx_seq_one_letter_code
_entity_poly.pdbx_strand_id
1 'polypeptide(L)'
;ALLKALDTQERTSLLGLTTTDETLQAQSLGTVIAEQSKLKKLPLFARLYQRSDVITQTKAAPVQAKFPGLPASVADELVQHADVSEWRELEDAKVPLRLAEEARRYAQVVRLNRAYEGLYLDAASGLDTDRLVLNTVKHLPGWPNDVFVEITEWAVHSQEKASIGSTSAVHKLFIEAYPDRFKASDANNKVLSTHLKRTRAHFFQTLWEGLPVNTRKVLGVEANDAGVALRKKITMLALQRRGAIAQAIGIEELRVGYSSPMGLADRLTERAILLGVPPTSDLSTRSPEQVQRAQELYPSQSSAQIERFLTTLGTDEVLAIRALESLRLEIQTIRNALERWVHRDTHYQEGDGPRLKVPKLSKERAAHSILRAWRKEAELIPDTPETLYSLSFDAQPLGDLPVIVGNFSHIGTLEMDKVGASAGLNAFLHNFTNLRTLSLTGNQLSRVPLAIEAMARLKHLNLSDNQIYLTPESIKLLSDRDHLRTLDLSFNPALGRTPAITALRHLRDLALRGTGIVDWPVGVNDLSELQSLDLRDNLIAQIPETVFKARSELNRGTNVNGNPLSASSLRDIAAYQQSSGISLGVLTADYRQVAIAQPDSARHGSIWMGGLTGADLASKQALWNSLSNYPWSRDFFHLLAQLHDTADFNLLQIDLSRRVWDVLEAAGEDDVLRRTLFRMARIGRTSAEDVSALFSDIEVRVLCFRAVVAARSENRSLEGELVRLMRGLFRLQEV
;
A
#
# COMPACT_ATOMS: atom_id res chain seq x y z
N ALA A 1 -51.27 14.88 -23.30
CA ALA A 1 -51.13 13.44 -23.03
C ALA A 1 -51.61 13.07 -21.62
N LEU A 2 -50.97 13.59 -20.55
CA LEU A 2 -51.35 13.29 -19.16
C LEU A 2 -52.83 13.53 -18.83
N LEU A 3 -53.40 14.66 -19.23
CA LEU A 3 -54.82 14.98 -18.99
C LEU A 3 -55.80 14.10 -19.77
N LYS A 4 -55.38 13.51 -20.90
CA LYS A 4 -56.24 12.62 -21.71
C LYS A 4 -56.44 11.24 -21.07
N ALA A 5 -55.63 10.90 -20.07
CA ALA A 5 -55.73 9.65 -19.32
C ALA A 5 -56.64 9.75 -18.07
N LEU A 6 -57.12 10.96 -17.74
CA LEU A 6 -58.00 11.23 -16.60
C LEU A 6 -59.45 11.44 -17.07
N ASP A 7 -60.41 10.99 -16.27
CA ASP A 7 -61.81 11.26 -16.57
C ASP A 7 -62.16 12.75 -16.41
N THR A 8 -63.37 13.16 -16.82
CA THR A 8 -63.79 14.57 -16.81
C THR A 8 -63.92 15.12 -15.38
N GLN A 9 -64.25 14.28 -14.41
CA GLN A 9 -64.44 14.68 -13.02
C GLN A 9 -63.09 14.83 -12.30
N GLU A 10 -62.16 13.90 -12.52
CA GLU A 10 -60.78 13.94 -12.06
C GLU A 10 -60.03 15.14 -12.64
N ARG A 11 -60.20 15.44 -13.94
CA ARG A 11 -59.62 16.63 -14.56
C ARG A 11 -60.11 17.92 -13.93
N THR A 12 -61.42 18.01 -13.70
CA THR A 12 -62.03 19.20 -13.09
C THR A 12 -61.57 19.37 -11.64
N SER A 13 -61.46 18.27 -10.89
CA SER A 13 -60.94 18.26 -9.51
C SER A 13 -59.46 18.62 -9.43
N LEU A 14 -58.65 18.21 -10.41
CA LEU A 14 -57.20 18.48 -10.44
C LEU A 14 -56.89 19.92 -10.87
N LEU A 15 -57.62 20.44 -11.86
CA LEU A 15 -57.33 21.74 -12.49
C LEU A 15 -58.14 22.91 -11.90
N GLY A 16 -59.20 22.62 -11.14
CA GLY A 16 -60.12 23.64 -10.60
C GLY A 16 -60.91 24.41 -11.67
N LEU A 17 -60.97 23.90 -12.90
CA LEU A 17 -61.58 24.55 -14.06
C LEU A 17 -62.40 23.52 -14.86
N THR A 18 -63.55 23.94 -15.38
CA THR A 18 -64.46 23.14 -16.23
C THR A 18 -64.25 23.38 -17.73
N THR A 19 -63.28 24.21 -18.13
CA THR A 19 -63.03 24.55 -19.53
C THR A 19 -62.50 23.36 -20.33
N THR A 20 -62.91 23.25 -21.61
CA THR A 20 -62.44 22.23 -22.56
C THR A 20 -61.25 22.68 -23.42
N ASP A 21 -60.79 23.92 -23.25
CA ASP A 21 -59.64 24.46 -23.98
C ASP A 21 -58.32 23.79 -23.54
N GLU A 22 -57.69 23.06 -24.47
CA GLU A 22 -56.45 22.32 -24.22
C GLU A 22 -55.29 23.24 -23.78
N THR A 23 -55.25 24.50 -24.25
CA THR A 23 -54.17 25.43 -23.88
C THR A 23 -54.31 25.97 -22.46
N LEU A 24 -55.53 26.34 -22.05
CA LEU A 24 -55.82 26.76 -20.68
C LEU A 24 -55.67 25.61 -19.68
N GLN A 25 -56.08 24.39 -20.07
CA GLN A 25 -55.86 23.19 -19.26
C GLN A 25 -54.37 22.89 -19.05
N ALA A 26 -53.54 23.04 -20.09
CA ALA A 26 -52.09 22.85 -19.99
C ALA A 26 -51.42 23.91 -19.10
N GLN A 27 -51.85 25.18 -19.19
CA GLN A 27 -51.36 26.24 -18.30
C GLN A 27 -51.76 26.00 -16.84
N SER A 28 -53.02 25.63 -16.57
CA SER A 28 -53.48 25.30 -15.22
C SER A 28 -52.73 24.10 -14.65
N LEU A 29 -52.54 23.04 -15.44
CA LEU A 29 -51.71 21.90 -15.03
C LEU A 29 -50.28 22.33 -14.73
N GLY A 30 -49.70 23.22 -15.54
CA GLY A 30 -48.38 23.81 -15.29
C GLY A 30 -48.31 24.54 -13.95
N THR A 31 -49.34 25.31 -13.60
CA THR A 31 -49.45 25.99 -12.30
C THR A 31 -49.56 24.99 -11.15
N VAL A 32 -50.43 23.98 -11.27
CA VAL A 32 -50.59 22.91 -10.26
C VAL A 32 -49.28 22.15 -10.06
N ILE A 33 -48.57 21.80 -11.14
CA ILE A 33 -47.24 21.16 -11.07
C ILE A 33 -46.23 22.09 -10.40
N ALA A 34 -46.22 23.39 -10.73
CA ALA A 34 -45.30 24.36 -10.13
C ALA A 34 -45.54 24.51 -8.61
N GLU A 35 -46.81 24.52 -8.18
CA GLU A 35 -47.18 24.56 -6.76
C GLU A 35 -46.78 23.27 -6.04
N GLN A 36 -47.11 22.11 -6.61
CA GLN A 36 -46.71 20.81 -6.06
C GLN A 36 -45.17 20.65 -6.02
N SER A 37 -44.46 21.20 -7.01
CA SER A 37 -42.99 21.18 -7.04
C SER A 37 -42.38 22.05 -5.93
N LYS A 38 -43.01 23.17 -5.58
CA LYS A 38 -42.60 23.99 -4.42
C LYS A 38 -42.79 23.24 -3.10
N LEU A 39 -43.90 22.51 -2.94
CA LEU A 39 -44.16 21.68 -1.75
C LEU A 39 -43.23 20.45 -1.69
N LYS A 40 -42.89 19.86 -2.84
CA LYS A 40 -42.02 18.68 -2.96
C LYS A 40 -40.56 19.02 -3.24
N LYS A 41 -40.10 20.23 -2.92
CA LYS A 41 -38.74 20.72 -3.23
C LYS A 41 -37.63 19.82 -2.64
N LEU A 42 -37.79 19.40 -1.38
CA LEU A 42 -36.87 18.48 -0.69
C LEU A 42 -36.75 17.11 -1.39
N PRO A 43 -37.84 16.34 -1.60
CA PRO A 43 -37.74 15.05 -2.28
C PRO A 43 -37.33 15.17 -3.75
N LEU A 44 -37.68 16.27 -4.44
CA LEU A 44 -37.20 16.54 -5.80
C LEU A 44 -35.68 16.79 -5.83
N PHE A 45 -35.16 17.58 -4.89
CA PHE A 45 -33.72 17.80 -4.75
C PHE A 45 -32.98 16.48 -4.49
N ALA A 46 -33.46 15.67 -3.55
CA ALA A 46 -32.87 14.36 -3.25
C ALA A 46 -32.82 13.45 -4.50
N ARG A 47 -33.91 13.42 -5.27
CA ARG A 47 -33.98 12.64 -6.52
C ARG A 47 -33.02 13.15 -7.60
N LEU A 48 -32.90 14.47 -7.76
CA LEU A 48 -31.96 15.07 -8.71
C LEU A 48 -30.50 14.84 -8.28
N TYR A 49 -30.21 14.98 -6.99
CA TYR A 49 -28.91 14.73 -6.42
C TYR A 49 -28.46 13.27 -6.61
N GLN A 50 -29.32 12.30 -6.31
CA GLN A 50 -29.05 10.88 -6.56
C GLN A 50 -28.81 10.57 -8.04
N ARG A 51 -29.47 11.29 -8.95
CA ARG A 51 -29.26 11.11 -10.39
C ARG A 51 -27.91 11.65 -10.86
N SER A 52 -27.38 12.68 -10.20
CA SER A 52 -26.03 13.20 -10.46
C SER A 52 -24.93 12.44 -9.72
N ASP A 53 -25.28 11.75 -8.63
CA ASP A 53 -24.34 11.00 -7.78
C ASP A 53 -24.08 9.59 -8.36
N VAL A 54 -23.42 9.57 -9.52
CA VAL A 54 -23.16 8.34 -10.28
C VAL A 54 -21.73 7.88 -10.04
N ILE A 55 -21.59 6.62 -9.61
CA ILE A 55 -20.31 5.94 -9.50
C ILE A 55 -19.70 5.77 -10.90
N THR A 56 -18.48 6.24 -11.07
CA THR A 56 -17.70 6.04 -12.30
C THR A 56 -16.83 4.79 -12.24
N GLN A 57 -16.41 4.37 -11.04
CA GLN A 57 -15.58 3.18 -10.85
C GLN A 57 -16.40 1.99 -10.35
N THR A 58 -16.39 0.88 -11.10
CA THR A 58 -17.17 -0.32 -10.76
C THR A 58 -16.88 -0.85 -9.35
N LYS A 59 -15.67 -0.63 -8.84
CA LYS A 59 -15.19 -1.08 -7.52
C LYS A 59 -15.53 -0.13 -6.35
N ALA A 60 -16.13 1.02 -6.62
CA ALA A 60 -16.56 1.97 -5.58
C ALA A 60 -17.93 1.60 -4.97
N ALA A 61 -18.71 0.74 -5.62
CA ALA A 61 -20.02 0.30 -5.15
C ALA A 61 -20.00 -0.35 -3.74
N PRO A 62 -19.06 -1.24 -3.38
CA PRO A 62 -18.96 -1.78 -2.02
C PRO A 62 -18.71 -0.72 -0.94
N VAL A 63 -17.92 0.31 -1.26
CA VAL A 63 -17.63 1.43 -0.35
C VAL A 63 -18.91 2.22 -0.09
N GLN A 64 -19.63 2.59 -1.14
CA GLN A 64 -20.90 3.33 -1.01
C GLN A 64 -21.99 2.50 -0.31
N ALA A 65 -22.03 1.18 -0.54
CA ALA A 65 -22.96 0.28 0.13
C ALA A 65 -22.71 0.20 1.65
N LYS A 66 -21.44 0.15 2.07
CA LYS A 66 -21.07 0.14 3.50
C LYS A 66 -21.23 1.52 4.16
N PHE A 67 -21.13 2.60 3.37
CA PHE A 67 -21.20 3.98 3.83
C PHE A 67 -22.18 4.80 2.97
N PRO A 68 -23.50 4.61 3.14
CA PRO A 68 -24.53 5.18 2.25
C PRO A 68 -24.63 6.71 2.26
N GLY A 69 -23.99 7.38 3.21
CA GLY A 69 -23.91 8.85 3.27
C GLY A 69 -22.75 9.46 2.46
N LEU A 70 -21.89 8.64 1.84
CA LEU A 70 -20.76 9.12 1.05
C LEU A 70 -21.18 9.43 -0.40
N PRO A 71 -20.80 10.61 -0.93
CA PRO A 71 -20.94 10.91 -2.35
C PRO A 71 -20.16 9.92 -3.22
N ALA A 72 -20.68 9.60 -4.40
CA ALA A 72 -20.06 8.73 -5.38
C ALA A 72 -18.67 9.23 -5.79
N SER A 73 -18.47 10.55 -5.91
CA SER A 73 -17.17 11.14 -6.22
C SER A 73 -16.10 10.83 -5.16
N VAL A 74 -16.48 10.75 -3.88
CA VAL A 74 -15.57 10.37 -2.80
C VAL A 74 -15.30 8.87 -2.83
N ALA A 75 -16.33 8.05 -3.06
CA ALA A 75 -16.13 6.61 -3.20
C ALA A 75 -15.19 6.28 -4.37
N ASP A 76 -15.34 6.97 -5.50
CA ASP A 76 -14.45 6.85 -6.65
C ASP A 76 -13.02 7.32 -6.32
N GLU A 77 -12.85 8.44 -5.61
CA GLU A 77 -11.54 8.93 -5.16
C GLU A 77 -10.83 7.93 -4.22
N LEU A 78 -11.56 7.34 -3.28
CA LEU A 78 -11.01 6.32 -2.37
C LEU A 78 -10.49 5.10 -3.13
N VAL A 79 -11.22 4.64 -4.15
CA VAL A 79 -10.80 3.49 -4.98
C VAL A 79 -9.62 3.83 -5.88
N GLN A 80 -9.52 5.08 -6.37
CA GLN A 80 -8.34 5.53 -7.13
C GLN A 80 -7.03 5.44 -6.33
N HIS A 81 -7.13 5.56 -5.01
CA HIS A 81 -6.00 5.51 -4.09
C HIS A 81 -5.91 4.18 -3.32
N ALA A 82 -6.72 3.18 -3.69
CA ALA A 82 -6.70 1.86 -3.09
C ALA A 82 -5.56 1.01 -3.66
N ASP A 83 -4.90 0.25 -2.80
CA ASP A 83 -3.84 -0.68 -3.16
C ASP A 83 -4.44 -1.98 -3.72
N VAL A 84 -3.63 -2.86 -4.28
CA VAL A 84 -4.19 -3.94 -5.10
C VAL A 84 -4.60 -5.18 -4.28
N SER A 85 -4.15 -5.31 -3.03
CA SER A 85 -4.79 -6.19 -2.04
C SER A 85 -6.19 -5.69 -1.70
N GLU A 86 -6.31 -4.39 -1.50
CA GLU A 86 -7.56 -3.68 -1.22
C GLU A 86 -8.54 -3.75 -2.40
N TRP A 87 -8.04 -3.71 -3.64
CA TRP A 87 -8.86 -3.93 -4.84
C TRP A 87 -9.47 -5.33 -4.90
N ARG A 88 -8.73 -6.38 -4.46
CA ARG A 88 -9.26 -7.75 -4.42
C ARG A 88 -10.33 -7.89 -3.35
N GLU A 89 -10.10 -7.31 -2.18
CA GLU A 89 -11.11 -7.25 -1.13
C GLU A 89 -12.37 -6.54 -1.64
N LEU A 90 -12.23 -5.42 -2.36
CA LEU A 90 -13.37 -4.72 -2.97
C LEU A 90 -14.08 -5.55 -4.05
N GLU A 91 -13.35 -6.35 -4.84
CA GLU A 91 -13.95 -7.31 -5.79
C GLU A 91 -14.78 -8.37 -5.06
N ASP A 92 -14.35 -8.80 -3.88
CA ASP A 92 -15.10 -9.70 -2.97
C ASP A 92 -16.18 -8.95 -2.16
N ALA A 93 -16.50 -7.71 -2.51
CA ALA A 93 -17.43 -6.82 -1.80
C ALA A 93 -17.07 -6.54 -0.32
N LYS A 94 -15.79 -6.74 0.06
CA LYS A 94 -15.25 -6.39 1.37
C LYS A 94 -14.55 -5.03 1.29
N VAL A 95 -14.92 -4.10 2.16
CA VAL A 95 -14.25 -2.81 2.25
C VAL A 95 -13.03 -2.93 3.16
N PRO A 96 -11.80 -2.72 2.63
CA PRO A 96 -10.54 -2.81 3.38
C PRO A 96 -10.48 -1.82 4.53
N LEU A 97 -9.69 -2.14 5.56
CA LEU A 97 -9.63 -1.33 6.79
C LEU A 97 -9.22 0.12 6.52
N ARG A 98 -8.15 0.34 5.75
CA ARG A 98 -7.62 1.67 5.43
C ARG A 98 -8.65 2.54 4.69
N LEU A 99 -9.29 1.97 3.67
CA LEU A 99 -10.39 2.61 2.95
C LEU A 99 -11.57 2.88 3.87
N ALA A 100 -11.90 1.94 4.77
CA ALA A 100 -13.00 2.10 5.72
C ALA A 100 -12.71 3.17 6.78
N GLU A 101 -11.45 3.38 7.17
CA GLU A 101 -11.02 4.46 8.07
C GLU A 101 -11.10 5.81 7.37
N GLU A 102 -10.60 5.93 6.14
CA GLU A 102 -10.70 7.15 5.34
C GLU A 102 -12.16 7.48 5.00
N ALA A 103 -12.96 6.48 4.62
CA ALA A 103 -14.39 6.61 4.35
C ALA A 103 -15.18 7.10 5.58
N ARG A 104 -14.87 6.56 6.78
CA ARG A 104 -15.45 7.04 8.05
C ARG A 104 -15.11 8.51 8.28
N ARG A 105 -13.87 8.91 8.01
CA ARG A 105 -13.44 10.30 8.14
C ARG A 105 -14.14 11.21 7.15
N TYR A 106 -14.22 10.83 5.89
CA TYR A 106 -14.97 11.56 4.87
C TYR A 106 -16.45 11.70 5.24
N ALA A 107 -17.08 10.64 5.74
CA ALA A 107 -18.48 10.70 6.15
C ALA A 107 -18.71 11.75 7.24
N GLN A 108 -17.79 11.87 8.21
CA GLN A 108 -17.84 12.94 9.23
C GLN A 108 -17.69 14.34 8.60
N VAL A 109 -16.74 14.52 7.68
CA VAL A 109 -16.49 15.81 7.00
C VAL A 109 -17.68 16.22 6.14
N VAL A 110 -18.27 15.29 5.38
CA VAL A 110 -19.47 15.51 4.57
C VAL A 110 -20.66 15.86 5.46
N ARG A 111 -20.87 15.12 6.56
CA ARG A 111 -21.95 15.41 7.52
C ARG A 111 -21.83 16.83 8.10
N LEU A 112 -20.62 17.24 8.47
CA LEU A 112 -20.36 18.60 8.93
C LEU A 112 -20.64 19.63 7.84
N ASN A 113 -20.16 19.42 6.61
CA ASN A 113 -20.42 20.32 5.48
C ASN A 113 -21.92 20.45 5.18
N ARG A 114 -22.67 19.34 5.20
CA ARG A 114 -24.13 19.35 5.05
C ARG A 114 -24.81 20.19 6.13
N ALA A 115 -24.33 20.13 7.38
CA ALA A 115 -24.86 20.96 8.46
C ALA A 115 -24.69 22.47 8.16
N TYR A 116 -23.54 22.88 7.60
CA TYR A 116 -23.30 24.27 7.16
C TYR A 116 -24.09 24.65 5.91
N GLU A 117 -24.22 23.74 4.93
CA GLU A 117 -25.07 23.95 3.75
C GLU A 117 -26.52 24.26 4.15
N GLY A 118 -27.02 23.59 5.20
CA GLY A 118 -28.34 23.83 5.77
C GLY A 118 -28.56 25.24 6.33
N LEU A 119 -27.51 26.05 6.54
CA LEU A 119 -27.66 27.47 6.87
C LEU A 119 -28.22 28.28 5.69
N TYR A 120 -28.00 27.82 4.45
CA TYR A 120 -28.32 28.54 3.22
C TYR A 120 -29.33 27.82 2.35
N LEU A 121 -29.20 26.50 2.19
CA LEU A 121 -30.02 25.70 1.30
C LEU A 121 -31.29 25.24 2.02
N ASP A 122 -32.46 25.61 1.49
CA ASP A 122 -33.76 25.16 2.02
C ASP A 122 -33.86 23.62 2.09
N ALA A 123 -33.25 22.95 1.11
CA ALA A 123 -33.29 21.50 0.94
C ALA A 123 -32.25 20.72 1.78
N ALA A 124 -31.34 21.40 2.48
CA ALA A 124 -30.30 20.78 3.33
C ALA A 124 -30.58 20.96 4.83
N SER A 125 -31.84 21.22 5.21
CA SER A 125 -32.23 21.37 6.62
C SER A 125 -32.34 20.01 7.31
N GLY A 126 -31.91 19.95 8.58
CA GLY A 126 -31.95 18.75 9.40
C GLY A 126 -31.39 18.97 10.81
N LEU A 127 -31.44 17.94 11.64
CA LEU A 127 -31.07 18.01 13.06
C LEU A 127 -29.65 18.52 13.30
N ASP A 128 -28.69 18.15 12.46
CA ASP A 128 -27.30 18.61 12.58
C ASP A 128 -27.17 20.12 12.34
N THR A 129 -27.92 20.68 11.39
CA THR A 129 -27.99 22.13 11.17
C THR A 129 -28.63 22.83 12.35
N ASP A 130 -29.68 22.26 12.94
CA ASP A 130 -30.36 22.84 14.09
C ASP A 130 -29.47 22.83 15.33
N ARG A 131 -28.76 21.71 15.58
CA ARG A 131 -27.71 21.62 16.62
C ARG A 131 -26.60 22.63 16.40
N LEU A 132 -26.13 22.80 15.16
CA LEU A 132 -25.13 23.81 14.79
C LEU A 132 -25.64 25.22 15.11
N VAL A 133 -26.86 25.57 14.69
CA VAL A 133 -27.47 26.88 14.95
C VAL A 133 -27.57 27.12 16.44
N LEU A 134 -28.19 26.21 17.20
CA LEU A 134 -28.38 26.39 18.64
C LEU A 134 -27.05 26.50 19.37
N ASN A 135 -26.10 25.58 19.12
CA ASN A 135 -24.77 25.63 19.75
C ASN A 135 -24.06 26.96 19.49
N THR A 136 -24.12 27.47 18.26
CA THR A 136 -23.49 28.73 17.89
C THR A 136 -24.16 29.92 18.58
N VAL A 137 -25.49 29.92 18.61
CA VAL A 137 -26.29 31.01 19.19
C VAL A 137 -26.02 31.21 20.68
N LYS A 138 -25.80 30.13 21.45
CA LYS A 138 -25.40 30.21 22.88
C LYS A 138 -24.13 31.02 23.12
N HIS A 139 -23.24 31.07 22.13
CA HIS A 139 -21.95 31.72 22.25
C HIS A 139 -21.89 33.05 21.49
N LEU A 140 -23.02 33.52 20.95
CA LEU A 140 -23.09 34.87 20.40
C LEU A 140 -22.90 35.88 21.54
N PRO A 141 -22.10 36.94 21.34
CA PRO A 141 -21.95 37.99 22.33
C PRO A 141 -23.31 38.65 22.56
N GLY A 142 -23.78 38.65 23.82
CA GLY A 142 -25.09 39.16 24.19
C GLY A 142 -26.21 38.12 24.30
N TRP A 143 -25.92 36.83 24.18
CA TRP A 143 -26.91 35.78 24.40
C TRP A 143 -27.30 35.65 25.88
N PRO A 144 -28.60 35.52 26.24
CA PRO A 144 -29.05 35.46 27.63
C PRO A 144 -28.94 34.04 28.22
N ASN A 145 -28.71 33.94 29.52
CA ASN A 145 -28.70 32.65 30.23
C ASN A 145 -30.11 32.15 30.62
N ASP A 146 -31.15 32.99 30.47
CA ASP A 146 -32.54 32.73 30.87
C ASP A 146 -33.46 32.35 29.71
N VAL A 147 -32.90 32.01 28.54
CA VAL A 147 -33.64 31.60 27.34
C VAL A 147 -33.40 30.11 27.05
N PHE A 148 -34.50 29.36 26.92
CA PHE A 148 -34.53 28.01 26.41
C PHE A 148 -35.11 28.01 24.99
N VAL A 149 -34.45 27.34 24.05
CA VAL A 149 -34.94 27.17 22.68
C VAL A 149 -34.96 25.69 22.34
N GLU A 150 -36.09 25.19 21.86
CA GLU A 150 -36.25 23.82 21.34
C GLU A 150 -36.78 23.87 19.90
N ILE A 151 -36.15 23.10 19.01
CA ILE A 151 -36.56 22.94 17.63
C ILE A 151 -37.07 21.50 17.46
N THR A 152 -38.30 21.36 16.96
CA THR A 152 -38.95 20.07 16.67
C THR A 152 -39.29 19.99 15.19
N GLU A 153 -38.84 18.92 14.53
CA GLU A 153 -39.08 18.66 13.12
C GLU A 153 -40.27 17.72 12.93
N TRP A 154 -41.38 18.25 12.38
CA TRP A 154 -42.63 17.51 12.15
C TRP A 154 -42.78 17.02 10.70
N ALA A 155 -41.91 17.45 9.77
CA ALA A 155 -42.04 17.06 8.37
C ALA A 155 -41.46 15.68 8.03
N VAL A 156 -40.59 15.17 8.90
CA VAL A 156 -40.10 13.80 8.88
C VAL A 156 -40.73 13.12 10.09
N HIS A 157 -41.14 11.86 10.00
CA HIS A 157 -41.70 11.11 11.14
C HIS A 157 -40.63 10.80 12.21
N SER A 158 -39.83 11.80 12.62
CA SER A 158 -38.76 11.70 13.61
C SER A 158 -39.19 12.42 14.88
N GLN A 159 -38.98 11.81 16.04
CA GLN A 159 -39.18 12.46 17.34
C GLN A 159 -37.93 13.21 17.85
N GLU A 160 -36.93 13.39 17.00
CA GLU A 160 -35.66 13.99 17.41
C GLU A 160 -35.80 15.51 17.59
N LYS A 161 -35.18 16.01 18.66
CA LYS A 161 -35.26 17.42 19.08
C LYS A 161 -33.86 17.98 19.27
N ALA A 162 -33.68 19.24 18.88
CA ALA A 162 -32.50 20.01 19.23
C ALA A 162 -32.90 21.08 20.25
N SER A 163 -32.23 21.15 21.39
CA SER A 163 -32.57 22.11 22.46
C SER A 163 -31.34 22.76 23.06
N ILE A 164 -31.51 23.97 23.59
CA ILE A 164 -30.47 24.69 24.32
C ILE A 164 -31.05 25.55 25.44
N GLY A 165 -30.26 25.77 26.49
CA GLY A 165 -30.69 26.50 27.68
C GLY A 165 -31.15 25.57 28.80
N SER A 166 -31.37 26.13 29.99
CA SER A 166 -31.88 25.38 31.14
C SER A 166 -33.38 25.10 30.99
N THR A 167 -33.85 23.92 31.40
CA THR A 167 -35.29 23.61 31.46
C THR A 167 -36.05 24.50 32.45
N SER A 168 -35.32 25.15 33.37
CA SER A 168 -35.84 26.13 34.33
C SER A 168 -35.76 27.59 33.85
N ALA A 169 -35.40 27.81 32.58
CA ALA A 169 -35.37 29.14 31.98
C ALA A 169 -36.75 29.83 32.02
N VAL A 170 -36.74 31.14 32.26
CA VAL A 170 -37.96 31.97 32.33
C VAL A 170 -38.60 32.10 30.95
N HIS A 171 -37.78 32.27 29.92
CA HIS A 171 -38.25 32.41 28.55
C HIS A 171 -38.03 31.10 27.79
N LYS A 172 -39.11 30.43 27.39
CA LYS A 172 -39.05 29.21 26.57
C LYS A 172 -39.61 29.48 25.19
N LEU A 173 -38.85 29.11 24.17
CA LEU A 173 -39.20 29.24 22.77
C LEU A 173 -39.21 27.84 22.13
N PHE A 174 -40.33 27.47 21.54
CA PHE A 174 -40.51 26.23 20.79
C PHE A 174 -40.70 26.58 19.32
N ILE A 175 -39.84 26.05 18.45
CA ILE A 175 -39.92 26.21 17.01
C ILE A 175 -40.35 24.88 16.41
N GLU A 176 -41.52 24.87 15.80
CA GLU A 176 -42.10 23.71 15.12
C GLU A 176 -41.91 23.88 13.60
N ALA A 177 -41.14 22.97 13.00
CA ALA A 177 -40.92 22.92 11.56
C ALA A 177 -41.91 21.94 10.92
N TYR A 178 -42.88 22.45 10.15
CA TYR A 178 -43.85 21.66 9.40
C TYR A 178 -43.41 21.54 7.93
N PRO A 179 -44.00 20.62 7.13
CA PRO A 179 -43.70 20.52 5.69
C PRO A 179 -43.85 21.84 4.92
N ASP A 180 -44.82 22.67 5.31
CA ASP A 180 -45.25 23.89 4.64
C ASP A 180 -44.84 25.18 5.38
N ARG A 181 -44.61 25.14 6.69
CA ARG A 181 -44.46 26.35 7.53
C ARG A 181 -43.49 26.20 8.69
N PHE A 182 -43.07 27.33 9.26
CA PHE A 182 -42.44 27.41 10.58
C PHE A 182 -43.37 28.13 11.57
N LYS A 183 -43.45 27.62 12.80
CA LYS A 183 -44.26 28.20 13.87
C LYS A 183 -43.41 28.33 15.14
N ALA A 184 -43.44 29.51 15.76
CA ALA A 184 -42.85 29.75 17.08
C ALA A 184 -43.94 29.84 18.15
N SER A 185 -43.74 29.19 19.29
CA SER A 185 -44.61 29.25 20.46
C SER A 185 -43.85 29.38 21.77
N ASP A 186 -44.50 29.92 22.79
CA ASP A 186 -43.97 30.00 24.16
C ASP A 186 -44.31 28.77 25.02
N ALA A 187 -43.94 28.80 26.30
CA ALA A 187 -44.25 27.73 27.28
C ALA A 187 -45.74 27.43 27.47
N ASN A 188 -46.63 28.37 27.13
CA ASN A 188 -48.08 28.25 27.27
C ASN A 188 -48.75 27.89 25.93
N ASN A 189 -47.98 27.46 24.93
CA ASN A 189 -48.43 27.23 23.54
C ASN A 189 -49.00 28.49 22.86
N LYS A 190 -48.71 29.70 23.36
CA LYS A 190 -49.10 30.92 22.67
C LYS A 190 -48.22 31.10 21.44
N VAL A 191 -48.85 31.27 20.29
CA VAL A 191 -48.14 31.50 19.02
C VAL A 191 -47.49 32.88 19.03
N LEU A 192 -46.17 32.91 18.87
CA LEU A 192 -45.37 34.14 18.78
C LEU A 192 -45.26 34.61 17.32
N SER A 193 -45.01 33.67 16.40
CA SER A 193 -44.98 33.95 14.96
C SER A 193 -45.29 32.70 14.14
N THR A 194 -45.73 32.90 12.90
CA THR A 194 -45.98 31.82 11.93
C THR A 194 -45.61 32.30 10.54
N HIS A 195 -44.75 31.53 9.88
CA HIS A 195 -44.28 31.80 8.53
C HIS A 195 -44.73 30.67 7.60
N LEU A 196 -45.59 31.01 6.63
CA LEU A 196 -46.29 30.06 5.75
C LEU A 196 -45.40 29.42 4.66
N LYS A 197 -44.08 29.56 4.77
CA LYS A 197 -43.10 28.99 3.83
C LYS A 197 -41.93 28.40 4.58
N ARG A 198 -41.55 27.18 4.20
CA ARG A 198 -40.36 26.51 4.71
C ARG A 198 -39.10 26.92 3.93
N THR A 199 -38.60 28.13 4.18
CA THR A 199 -37.27 28.56 3.68
C THR A 199 -36.34 28.93 4.81
N ARG A 200 -35.04 28.92 4.58
CA ARG A 200 -34.06 29.32 5.60
C ARG A 200 -34.23 30.76 6.06
N ALA A 201 -34.65 31.66 5.17
CA ALA A 201 -34.99 33.03 5.55
C ALA A 201 -36.11 33.05 6.61
N HIS A 202 -37.19 32.30 6.39
CA HIS A 202 -38.31 32.21 7.33
C HIS A 202 -37.91 31.52 8.64
N PHE A 203 -37.03 30.51 8.61
CA PHE A 203 -36.50 29.89 9.83
C PHE A 203 -35.76 30.90 10.72
N PHE A 204 -34.78 31.62 10.17
CA PHE A 204 -34.02 32.59 10.96
C PHE A 204 -34.87 33.79 11.40
N GLN A 205 -35.87 34.16 10.59
CA GLN A 205 -36.85 35.17 10.98
C GLN A 205 -37.73 34.67 12.14
N THR A 206 -38.23 33.44 12.08
CA THR A 206 -39.01 32.80 13.16
C THR A 206 -38.20 32.73 14.45
N LEU A 207 -36.92 32.34 14.36
CA LEU A 207 -36.00 32.32 15.49
C LEU A 207 -35.83 33.71 16.09
N TRP A 208 -35.57 34.75 15.28
CA TRP A 208 -35.41 36.11 15.77
C TRP A 208 -36.70 36.68 16.41
N GLU A 209 -37.87 36.44 15.80
CA GLU A 209 -39.18 36.86 16.31
C GLU A 209 -39.60 36.13 17.59
N GLY A 210 -39.03 34.96 17.85
CA GLY A 210 -39.24 34.22 19.09
C GLY A 210 -38.43 34.75 20.28
N LEU A 211 -37.35 35.50 20.04
CA LEU A 211 -36.46 35.97 21.12
C LEU A 211 -37.06 37.15 21.91
N PRO A 212 -36.74 37.31 23.20
CA PRO A 212 -37.14 38.50 23.96
C PRO A 212 -36.62 39.81 23.35
N VAL A 213 -37.38 40.89 23.47
CA VAL A 213 -37.04 42.21 22.88
C VAL A 213 -35.67 42.71 23.36
N ASN A 214 -35.35 42.51 24.63
CA ASN A 214 -34.05 42.88 25.19
C ASN A 214 -32.90 42.12 24.52
N THR A 215 -33.07 40.81 24.29
CA THR A 215 -32.10 39.96 23.59
C THR A 215 -31.86 40.44 22.15
N ARG A 216 -32.92 40.82 21.44
CA ARG A 216 -32.80 41.34 20.06
C ARG A 216 -31.95 42.62 20.00
N LYS A 217 -32.13 43.53 20.97
CA LYS A 217 -31.35 44.77 21.09
C LYS A 217 -29.88 44.50 21.39
N VAL A 218 -29.60 43.62 22.35
CA VAL A 218 -28.21 43.29 22.75
C VAL A 218 -27.47 42.53 21.65
N LEU A 219 -28.15 41.67 20.90
CA LEU A 219 -27.59 41.01 19.72
C LEU A 219 -27.29 41.97 18.57
N GLY A 220 -27.76 43.22 18.61
CA GLY A 220 -27.48 44.26 17.60
C GLY A 220 -27.98 43.86 16.21
N VAL A 221 -29.24 43.42 16.12
CA VAL A 221 -29.90 42.99 14.89
C VAL A 221 -31.21 43.76 14.73
N GLU A 222 -31.24 44.77 13.86
CA GLU A 222 -32.38 45.70 13.66
C GLU A 222 -33.49 45.12 12.75
N ALA A 223 -34.68 45.75 12.77
CA ALA A 223 -35.96 45.16 12.36
C ALA A 223 -36.14 44.88 10.85
N ASN A 224 -35.51 45.64 9.96
CA ASN A 224 -35.56 45.37 8.52
C ASN A 224 -34.42 44.40 8.18
N ASP A 225 -34.73 43.14 7.86
CA ASP A 225 -33.79 42.02 7.55
C ASP A 225 -33.11 41.32 8.75
N ALA A 226 -33.75 41.35 9.91
CA ALA A 226 -33.21 40.78 11.14
C ALA A 226 -32.82 39.28 11.02
N GLY A 227 -33.64 38.45 10.38
CA GLY A 227 -33.32 37.03 10.17
C GLY A 227 -32.06 36.81 9.32
N VAL A 228 -31.82 37.65 8.30
CA VAL A 228 -30.65 37.54 7.43
C VAL A 228 -29.38 37.97 8.18
N ALA A 229 -29.45 39.06 8.95
CA ALA A 229 -28.35 39.53 9.77
C ALA A 229 -28.00 38.55 10.89
N LEU A 230 -29.00 37.94 11.54
CA LEU A 230 -28.80 36.89 12.53
C LEU A 230 -28.11 35.66 11.90
N ARG A 231 -28.58 35.20 10.74
CA ARG A 231 -27.92 34.12 9.98
C ARG A 231 -26.45 34.45 9.72
N LYS A 232 -26.13 35.66 9.26
CA LYS A 232 -24.75 36.06 8.95
C LYS A 232 -23.85 35.99 10.19
N LYS A 233 -24.32 36.48 11.35
CA LYS A 233 -23.57 36.39 12.62
C LYS A 233 -23.36 34.94 13.05
N ILE A 234 -24.39 34.11 12.95
CA ILE A 234 -24.31 32.67 13.24
C ILE A 234 -23.28 32.01 12.31
N THR A 235 -23.35 32.22 10.99
CA THR A 235 -22.40 31.58 10.08
C THR A 235 -20.95 31.98 10.36
N MET A 236 -20.68 33.27 10.59
CA MET A 236 -19.31 33.74 10.87
C MET A 236 -18.74 33.11 12.14
N LEU A 237 -19.50 33.12 13.24
CA LEU A 237 -19.05 32.50 14.49
C LEU A 237 -18.94 30.98 14.36
N ALA A 238 -19.84 30.36 13.61
CA ALA A 238 -19.80 28.93 13.35
C ALA A 238 -18.54 28.53 12.57
N LEU A 239 -18.10 29.30 11.58
CA LEU A 239 -16.87 29.01 10.84
C LEU A 239 -15.63 29.08 11.74
N GLN A 240 -15.57 30.05 12.66
CA GLN A 240 -14.48 30.18 13.63
C GLN A 240 -14.44 29.04 14.66
N ARG A 241 -15.59 28.43 14.96
CA ARG A 241 -15.75 27.38 15.99
C ARG A 241 -16.08 26.02 15.39
N ARG A 242 -15.56 25.74 14.19
CA ARG A 242 -15.84 24.52 13.43
C ARG A 242 -15.57 23.23 14.21
N GLY A 243 -14.49 23.16 14.98
CA GLY A 243 -14.17 22.02 15.84
C GLY A 243 -15.23 21.78 16.94
N ALA A 244 -15.65 22.84 17.63
CA ALA A 244 -16.70 22.76 18.66
C ALA A 244 -18.07 22.39 18.07
N ILE A 245 -18.35 22.81 16.82
CA ILE A 245 -19.57 22.41 16.12
C ILE A 245 -19.54 20.94 15.74
N ALA A 246 -18.39 20.41 15.31
CA ALA A 246 -18.25 18.98 15.06
C ALA A 246 -18.63 18.16 16.30
N GLN A 247 -18.15 18.56 17.48
CA GLN A 247 -18.57 17.94 18.75
C GLN A 247 -20.08 18.08 19.00
N ALA A 248 -20.64 19.27 18.76
CA ALA A 248 -22.05 19.55 19.01
C ALA A 248 -23.01 18.70 18.18
N ILE A 249 -22.59 18.28 16.98
CA ILE A 249 -23.35 17.37 16.12
C ILE A 249 -23.00 15.89 16.37
N GLY A 250 -22.13 15.59 17.35
CA GLY A 250 -21.75 14.23 17.74
C GLY A 250 -20.66 13.60 16.87
N ILE A 251 -19.76 14.42 16.31
CA ILE A 251 -18.49 13.93 15.72
C ILE A 251 -17.44 13.91 16.83
N GLU A 252 -16.82 12.75 17.05
CA GLU A 252 -15.76 12.58 18.05
C GLU A 252 -14.55 13.48 17.76
N GLU A 253 -13.93 14.00 18.83
CA GLU A 253 -12.68 14.74 18.70
C GLU A 253 -11.54 13.82 18.28
N LEU A 254 -10.79 14.26 17.28
CA LEU A 254 -9.57 13.59 16.87
C LEU A 254 -8.50 13.76 17.95
N ARG A 255 -7.69 12.70 18.13
CA ARG A 255 -6.47 12.80 18.94
C ARG A 255 -5.53 13.83 18.32
N VAL A 256 -4.84 14.61 19.15
CA VAL A 256 -3.82 15.56 18.69
C VAL A 256 -2.76 14.80 17.89
N GLY A 257 -2.50 15.23 16.65
CA GLY A 257 -1.55 14.59 15.74
C GLY A 257 -2.10 13.43 14.89
N TYR A 258 -3.40 13.14 14.96
CA TYR A 258 -4.06 12.19 14.07
C TYR A 258 -4.22 12.79 12.66
N SER A 259 -3.73 12.08 11.65
CA SER A 259 -4.01 12.33 10.23
C SER A 259 -4.72 11.12 9.63
N SER A 260 -5.68 11.34 8.74
CA SER A 260 -6.35 10.25 8.05
C SER A 260 -5.32 9.40 7.26
N PRO A 261 -5.51 8.06 7.17
CA PRO A 261 -4.51 7.17 6.56
C PRO A 261 -4.11 7.56 5.13
N MET A 262 -4.99 8.24 4.40
CA MET A 262 -4.76 8.69 3.03
C MET A 262 -4.57 10.22 2.94
N GLY A 263 -4.84 10.97 4.02
CA GLY A 263 -4.80 12.44 4.06
C GLY A 263 -5.86 13.14 3.20
N LEU A 264 -6.73 12.39 2.53
CA LEU A 264 -7.65 12.91 1.51
C LEU A 264 -8.83 13.65 2.17
N ALA A 265 -9.41 13.08 3.21
CA ALA A 265 -10.53 13.70 3.92
C ALA A 265 -10.12 14.97 4.68
N ASP A 266 -8.89 15.01 5.19
CA ASP A 266 -8.39 16.15 5.98
C ASP A 266 -8.09 17.37 5.10
N ARG A 267 -7.73 17.19 3.81
CA ARG A 267 -7.61 18.28 2.82
C ARG A 267 -8.86 19.14 2.70
N LEU A 268 -10.03 18.52 2.64
CA LEU A 268 -11.29 19.24 2.50
C LEU A 268 -11.57 20.10 3.74
N THR A 269 -11.10 19.66 4.91
CA THR A 269 -11.25 20.40 6.15
C THR A 269 -10.31 21.61 6.18
N GLU A 270 -9.05 21.43 5.79
CA GLU A 270 -8.06 22.53 5.66
C GLU A 270 -8.53 23.59 4.64
N ARG A 271 -9.02 23.14 3.47
CA ARG A 271 -9.55 24.02 2.42
C ARG A 271 -10.76 24.83 2.90
N ALA A 272 -11.65 24.22 3.69
CA ALA A 272 -12.81 24.91 4.25
C ALA A 272 -12.43 25.93 5.34
N ILE A 273 -11.36 25.66 6.11
CA ILE A 273 -10.82 26.61 7.11
C ILE A 273 -10.21 27.83 6.41
N LEU A 274 -9.41 27.63 5.36
CA LEU A 274 -8.78 28.71 4.59
C LEU A 274 -9.79 29.66 3.92
N LEU A 275 -10.96 29.16 3.51
CA LEU A 275 -12.02 29.97 2.90
C LEU A 275 -12.87 30.77 3.92
N GLY A 276 -12.79 30.44 5.21
CA GLY A 276 -13.62 31.01 6.28
C GLY A 276 -12.95 32.09 7.13
N VAL A 277 -11.64 32.30 6.96
CA VAL A 277 -10.85 33.31 7.69
C VAL A 277 -10.82 34.59 6.84
N PRO A 278 -11.26 35.76 7.37
CA PRO A 278 -10.98 37.03 6.71
C PRO A 278 -9.46 37.15 6.49
N PRO A 279 -8.97 37.71 5.37
CA PRO A 279 -7.54 37.84 5.11
C PRO A 279 -6.93 38.86 6.08
N THR A 280 -6.75 38.48 7.34
CA THR A 280 -6.16 39.28 8.40
C THR A 280 -5.45 38.37 9.38
N SER A 281 -4.24 37.98 9.00
CA SER A 281 -3.03 37.98 9.84
C SER A 281 -1.95 37.19 9.10
N ASP A 282 -0.94 37.93 8.62
CA ASP A 282 0.41 37.50 8.23
C ASP A 282 0.69 35.99 8.31
N LEU A 283 0.77 35.30 7.16
CA LEU A 283 1.71 34.18 6.93
C LEU A 283 1.74 33.59 5.50
N SER A 284 0.95 34.05 4.53
CA SER A 284 1.09 33.59 3.14
C SER A 284 1.22 34.74 2.14
N THR A 285 2.45 35.08 1.74
CA THR A 285 2.76 36.01 0.63
C THR A 285 2.52 35.39 -0.76
N ARG A 286 1.84 34.24 -0.86
CA ARG A 286 1.73 33.42 -2.07
C ARG A 286 0.30 33.37 -2.59
N SER A 287 0.15 33.32 -3.91
CA SER A 287 -1.17 33.29 -4.52
C SER A 287 -1.89 31.96 -4.24
N PRO A 288 -3.20 31.98 -3.93
CA PRO A 288 -3.97 30.78 -3.59
C PRO A 288 -3.99 29.75 -4.73
N GLU A 289 -3.80 30.19 -5.97
CA GLU A 289 -3.72 29.34 -7.16
C GLU A 289 -2.47 28.44 -7.17
N GLN A 290 -1.33 28.94 -6.67
CA GLN A 290 -0.09 28.16 -6.57
C GLN A 290 -0.22 27.05 -5.53
N VAL A 291 -0.80 27.39 -4.37
CA VAL A 291 -1.08 26.44 -3.29
C VAL A 291 -2.01 25.34 -3.82
N GLN A 292 -3.07 25.73 -4.52
CA GLN A 292 -4.00 24.76 -5.11
C GLN A 292 -3.31 23.82 -6.10
N ARG A 293 -2.54 24.34 -7.06
CA ARG A 293 -1.84 23.50 -8.06
C ARG A 293 -0.82 22.56 -7.41
N ALA A 294 -0.08 23.02 -6.41
CA ALA A 294 0.86 22.18 -5.67
C ALA A 294 0.12 21.06 -4.90
N GLN A 295 -1.04 21.37 -4.33
CA GLN A 295 -1.87 20.40 -3.62
C GLN A 295 -2.50 19.37 -4.57
N GLU A 296 -2.86 19.76 -5.79
CA GLU A 296 -3.30 18.80 -6.84
C GLU A 296 -2.18 17.82 -7.25
N LEU A 297 -0.92 18.26 -7.23
CA LEU A 297 0.24 17.43 -7.56
C LEU A 297 0.63 16.47 -6.42
N TYR A 298 0.53 16.90 -5.15
CA TYR A 298 0.99 16.16 -3.98
C TYR A 298 -0.13 15.88 -2.96
N PRO A 299 -1.03 14.90 -3.23
CA PRO A 299 -2.16 14.50 -2.40
C PRO A 299 -1.87 14.39 -0.90
N SER A 300 -0.88 13.60 -0.54
CA SER A 300 -0.63 13.26 0.85
C SER A 300 0.09 14.34 1.67
N GLN A 301 0.57 15.42 1.04
CA GLN A 301 1.39 16.41 1.74
C GLN A 301 0.54 17.43 2.51
N SER A 302 0.97 17.70 3.75
CA SER A 302 0.40 18.72 4.62
C SER A 302 0.61 20.13 4.06
N SER A 303 -0.23 21.08 4.46
CA SER A 303 -0.09 22.49 4.07
C SER A 303 1.31 23.07 4.37
N ALA A 304 1.94 22.71 5.50
CA ALA A 304 3.29 23.15 5.82
C ALA A 304 4.38 22.56 4.89
N GLN A 305 4.19 21.33 4.41
CA GLN A 305 5.10 20.71 3.44
C GLN A 305 4.93 21.33 2.05
N ILE A 306 3.70 21.64 1.65
CA ILE A 306 3.40 22.35 0.41
C ILE A 306 4.01 23.75 0.42
N GLU A 307 3.91 24.48 1.54
CA GLU A 307 4.56 25.79 1.67
C GLU A 307 6.08 25.67 1.55
N ARG A 308 6.71 24.71 2.22
CA ARG A 308 8.15 24.44 2.06
C ARG A 308 8.50 24.13 0.60
N PHE A 309 7.72 23.30 -0.06
CA PHE A 309 7.93 23.01 -1.48
C PHE A 309 7.81 24.27 -2.35
N LEU A 310 6.78 25.10 -2.15
CA LEU A 310 6.63 26.36 -2.86
C LEU A 310 7.77 27.35 -2.55
N THR A 311 8.35 27.33 -1.35
CA THR A 311 9.55 28.13 -1.05
C THR A 311 10.76 27.67 -1.85
N THR A 312 10.91 26.37 -2.13
CA THR A 312 12.00 25.86 -2.98
C THR A 312 11.87 26.27 -4.45
N LEU A 313 10.67 26.60 -4.92
CA LEU A 313 10.44 27.10 -6.29
C LEU A 313 10.79 28.59 -6.47
N GLY A 314 11.18 29.28 -5.39
CA GLY A 314 11.58 30.69 -5.42
C GLY A 314 10.42 31.68 -5.22
N THR A 315 10.74 32.97 -5.12
CA THR A 315 9.77 34.05 -4.85
C THR A 315 9.05 34.56 -6.10
N ASP A 316 9.56 34.28 -7.30
CA ASP A 316 8.96 34.70 -8.57
C ASP A 316 7.73 33.83 -8.91
N GLU A 317 6.57 34.50 -9.04
CA GLU A 317 5.30 33.85 -9.29
C GLU A 317 5.23 33.14 -10.66
N VAL A 318 5.83 33.75 -11.69
CA VAL A 318 5.78 33.23 -13.07
C VAL A 318 6.66 31.99 -13.19
N LEU A 319 7.85 32.01 -12.58
CA LEU A 319 8.75 30.86 -12.58
C LEU A 319 8.17 29.70 -11.77
N ALA A 320 7.57 29.97 -10.61
CA ALA A 320 6.91 28.95 -9.80
C ALA A 320 5.71 28.30 -10.53
N ILE A 321 4.86 29.09 -11.20
CA ILE A 321 3.74 28.55 -12.00
C ILE A 321 4.24 27.70 -13.16
N ARG A 322 5.29 28.15 -13.87
CA ARG A 322 5.90 27.36 -14.96
C ARG A 322 6.47 26.04 -14.46
N ALA A 323 7.13 26.03 -13.29
CA ALA A 323 7.65 24.82 -12.68
C ALA A 323 6.55 23.85 -12.23
N LEU A 324 5.44 24.37 -11.68
CA LEU A 324 4.27 23.56 -11.36
C LEU A 324 3.63 22.95 -12.63
N GLU A 325 3.55 23.71 -13.71
CA GLU A 325 3.01 23.22 -14.98
C GLU A 325 3.94 22.17 -15.62
N SER A 326 5.27 22.33 -15.52
CA SER A 326 6.21 21.32 -16.01
C SER A 326 6.08 20.01 -15.22
N LEU A 327 5.91 20.08 -13.90
CA LEU A 327 5.65 18.91 -13.06
C LEU A 327 4.30 18.26 -13.41
N ARG A 328 3.28 19.07 -13.72
CA ARG A 328 1.97 18.57 -14.15
C ARG A 328 2.06 17.81 -15.49
N LEU A 329 2.80 18.35 -16.45
CA LEU A 329 3.04 17.69 -17.72
C LEU A 329 3.83 16.39 -17.53
N GLU A 330 4.85 16.40 -16.68
CA GLU A 330 5.66 15.24 -16.36
C GLU A 330 4.83 14.09 -15.74
N ILE A 331 4.00 14.37 -14.72
CA ILE A 331 3.16 13.31 -14.14
C ILE A 331 2.11 12.79 -15.14
N GLN A 332 1.65 13.64 -16.06
CA GLN A 332 0.71 13.22 -17.11
C GLN A 332 1.39 12.31 -18.15
N THR A 333 2.63 12.59 -18.57
CA THR A 333 3.37 11.73 -19.49
C THR A 333 3.66 10.38 -18.86
N ILE A 334 4.04 10.36 -17.57
CA ILE A 334 4.24 9.12 -16.80
C ILE A 334 2.93 8.32 -16.74
N ARG A 335 1.81 8.93 -16.35
CA ARG A 335 0.50 8.25 -16.30
C ARG A 335 0.13 7.62 -17.64
N ASN A 336 0.25 8.38 -18.73
CA ASN A 336 -0.07 7.88 -20.07
C ASN A 336 0.83 6.71 -20.48
N ALA A 337 2.13 6.76 -20.15
CA ALA A 337 3.07 5.67 -20.44
C ALA A 337 2.74 4.40 -19.64
N LEU A 338 2.43 4.55 -18.35
CA LEU A 338 2.06 3.45 -17.45
C LEU A 338 0.73 2.81 -17.87
N GLU A 339 -0.27 3.61 -18.24
CA GLU A 339 -1.57 3.10 -18.68
C GLU A 339 -1.43 2.25 -19.96
N ARG A 340 -0.66 2.72 -20.94
CA ARG A 340 -0.37 1.94 -22.16
C ARG A 340 0.37 0.64 -21.82
N TRP A 341 1.31 0.69 -20.89
CA TRP A 341 2.08 -0.47 -20.47
C TRP A 341 1.23 -1.53 -19.75
N VAL A 342 0.33 -1.10 -18.88
CA VAL A 342 -0.64 -1.95 -18.17
C VAL A 342 -1.54 -2.68 -19.16
N HIS A 343 -2.03 -1.99 -20.20
CA HIS A 343 -2.92 -2.58 -21.21
C HIS A 343 -2.19 -3.37 -22.30
N ARG A 344 -0.86 -3.25 -22.41
CA ARG A 344 -0.06 -4.01 -23.36
C ARG A 344 0.10 -5.44 -22.87
N ASP A 345 -0.27 -6.39 -23.72
CA ASP A 345 0.00 -7.80 -23.47
C ASP A 345 1.49 -8.09 -23.59
N THR A 346 2.09 -8.56 -22.49
CA THR A 346 3.47 -9.05 -22.45
C THR A 346 3.47 -10.46 -21.90
N HIS A 347 4.49 -11.23 -22.27
CA HIS A 347 4.65 -12.60 -21.85
C HIS A 347 6.01 -12.73 -21.16
N TYR A 348 6.08 -13.62 -20.18
CA TYR A 348 7.31 -14.00 -19.51
C TYR A 348 7.47 -15.52 -19.58
N GLN A 349 8.68 -15.99 -19.36
CA GLN A 349 9.00 -17.40 -19.39
C GLN A 349 9.80 -17.74 -18.13
N GLU A 350 9.36 -18.76 -17.40
CA GLU A 350 10.12 -19.28 -16.25
C GLU A 350 10.97 -20.46 -16.71
N GLY A 351 12.28 -20.27 -16.80
CA GLY A 351 13.21 -21.29 -17.28
C GLY A 351 12.85 -21.79 -18.68
N ASP A 352 12.82 -23.11 -18.87
CA ASP A 352 12.42 -23.77 -20.13
C ASP A 352 10.89 -24.00 -20.22
N GLY A 353 10.11 -23.41 -19.31
CA GLY A 353 8.66 -23.55 -19.26
C GLY A 353 7.92 -22.84 -20.40
N PRO A 354 6.58 -23.00 -20.47
CA PRO A 354 5.76 -22.32 -21.47
C PRO A 354 5.78 -20.79 -21.27
N ARG A 355 5.58 -20.03 -22.35
CA ARG A 355 5.38 -18.58 -22.26
C ARG A 355 4.04 -18.29 -21.59
N LEU A 356 4.10 -17.65 -20.43
CA LEU A 356 2.92 -17.25 -19.65
C LEU A 356 2.63 -15.78 -19.87
N LYS A 357 1.34 -15.43 -19.91
CA LYS A 357 0.92 -14.03 -19.98
C LYS A 357 1.18 -13.34 -18.65
N VAL A 358 1.79 -12.16 -18.69
CA VAL A 358 2.00 -11.34 -17.50
C VAL A 358 0.63 -10.89 -16.97
N PRO A 359 0.32 -11.08 -15.67
CA PRO A 359 -0.93 -10.62 -15.10
C PRO A 359 -1.09 -9.10 -15.25
N LYS A 360 -2.23 -8.63 -15.77
CA LYS A 360 -2.52 -7.18 -15.84
C LYS A 360 -2.40 -6.53 -14.45
N LEU A 361 -2.84 -7.26 -13.44
CA LEU A 361 -2.84 -6.85 -12.04
C LEU A 361 -1.43 -6.57 -11.50
N SER A 362 -0.40 -7.33 -11.90
CA SER A 362 0.99 -7.08 -11.43
C SER A 362 1.52 -5.76 -12.00
N LYS A 363 1.18 -5.46 -13.26
CA LYS A 363 1.50 -4.17 -13.89
C LYS A 363 0.77 -3.01 -13.24
N GLU A 364 -0.52 -3.16 -12.92
CA GLU A 364 -1.32 -2.15 -12.23
C GLU A 364 -0.69 -1.78 -10.87
N ARG A 365 -0.25 -2.79 -10.10
CA ARG A 365 0.48 -2.60 -8.82
C ARG A 365 1.76 -1.79 -8.98
N ALA A 366 2.57 -2.17 -9.95
CA ALA A 366 3.83 -1.51 -10.21
C ALA A 366 3.62 -0.08 -10.72
N ALA A 367 2.64 0.14 -11.61
CA ALA A 367 2.27 1.48 -12.08
C ALA A 367 1.85 2.40 -10.92
N HIS A 368 1.03 1.89 -9.99
CA HIS A 368 0.62 2.63 -8.81
C HIS A 368 1.82 2.99 -7.92
N SER A 369 2.71 2.03 -7.66
CA SER A 369 3.93 2.24 -6.86
C SER A 369 4.86 3.29 -7.47
N ILE A 370 5.01 3.30 -8.79
CA ILE A 370 5.78 4.34 -9.53
C ILE A 370 5.15 5.73 -9.36
N LEU A 371 3.82 5.84 -9.48
CA LEU A 371 3.13 7.13 -9.31
C LEU A 371 3.24 7.66 -7.88
N ARG A 372 3.11 6.78 -6.86
CA ARG A 372 3.31 7.14 -5.45
C ARG A 372 4.75 7.55 -5.17
N ALA A 373 5.71 6.84 -5.74
CA ALA A 373 7.13 7.20 -5.64
C ALA A 373 7.39 8.59 -6.22
N TRP A 374 6.85 8.92 -7.40
CA TRP A 374 6.96 10.26 -7.98
C TRP A 374 6.37 11.35 -7.07
N ARG A 375 5.19 11.08 -6.47
CA ARG A 375 4.50 12.00 -5.54
C ARG A 375 5.14 12.08 -4.15
N LYS A 376 6.22 11.35 -3.88
CA LYS A 376 6.89 11.30 -2.56
C LYS A 376 5.97 10.73 -1.45
N GLU A 377 5.10 9.80 -1.83
CA GLU A 377 4.18 9.08 -0.92
C GLU A 377 4.68 7.66 -0.59
N ALA A 378 5.92 7.39 -0.99
CA ALA A 378 6.66 6.18 -0.71
C ALA A 378 7.23 6.20 0.72
N GLU A 379 7.73 5.06 1.18
CA GLU A 379 8.35 4.96 2.50
C GLU A 379 9.59 5.85 2.56
N LEU A 380 9.70 6.65 3.62
CA LEU A 380 10.86 7.50 3.87
C LEU A 380 12.01 6.65 4.39
N ILE A 381 13.20 6.84 3.85
CA ILE A 381 14.42 6.22 4.38
C ILE A 381 14.86 7.04 5.60
N PRO A 382 14.83 6.48 6.82
CA PRO A 382 15.29 7.20 8.02
C PRO A 382 16.80 7.45 7.96
N ASP A 383 17.26 8.46 8.71
CA ASP A 383 18.68 8.74 8.96
C ASP A 383 19.54 9.10 7.74
N THR A 384 18.94 9.63 6.68
CA THR A 384 19.69 10.24 5.58
C THR A 384 19.69 11.78 5.66
N PRO A 385 20.84 12.46 5.42
CA PRO A 385 20.89 13.93 5.43
C PRO A 385 20.05 14.57 4.33
N GLU A 386 19.70 13.80 3.30
CA GLU A 386 18.77 14.15 2.23
C GLU A 386 17.47 13.34 2.44
N THR A 387 16.30 13.93 2.21
CA THR A 387 15.00 13.22 2.30
C THR A 387 14.86 12.26 1.12
N LEU A 388 15.20 10.98 1.32
CA LEU A 388 15.13 9.94 0.29
C LEU A 388 14.00 8.95 0.58
N TYR A 389 13.47 8.35 -0.48
CA TYR A 389 12.36 7.41 -0.41
C TYR A 389 12.73 6.03 -1.00
N SER A 390 12.00 5.00 -0.58
CA SER A 390 12.14 3.63 -1.07
C SER A 390 11.02 3.26 -2.05
N LEU A 391 11.38 2.66 -3.19
CA LEU A 391 10.44 2.08 -4.13
C LEU A 391 10.69 0.57 -4.23
N SER A 392 9.72 -0.22 -3.82
CA SER A 392 9.74 -1.68 -3.95
C SER A 392 8.58 -2.16 -4.84
N PHE A 393 8.81 -3.28 -5.52
CA PHE A 393 7.79 -3.98 -6.29
C PHE A 393 7.51 -5.35 -5.70
N ASP A 394 6.27 -5.81 -5.86
CA ASP A 394 5.91 -7.19 -5.59
C ASP A 394 6.77 -8.14 -6.44
N ALA A 395 7.17 -9.27 -5.84
CA ALA A 395 7.86 -10.38 -6.50
C ALA A 395 6.93 -11.11 -7.50
N GLN A 396 6.57 -10.40 -8.57
CA GLN A 396 5.65 -10.81 -9.61
C GLN A 396 6.17 -10.33 -10.97
N PRO A 397 6.00 -11.13 -12.03
CA PRO A 397 6.48 -10.78 -13.35
C PRO A 397 5.84 -9.49 -13.85
N LEU A 398 6.66 -8.57 -14.36
CA LEU A 398 6.23 -7.27 -14.90
C LEU A 398 6.30 -7.21 -16.43
N GLY A 399 7.02 -8.14 -17.06
CA GLY A 399 7.27 -8.13 -18.51
C GLY A 399 8.10 -6.92 -18.93
N ASP A 400 7.94 -6.48 -20.17
CA ASP A 400 8.69 -5.35 -20.74
C ASP A 400 8.32 -4.05 -20.01
N LEU A 401 9.28 -3.43 -19.32
CA LEU A 401 9.09 -2.24 -18.51
C LEU A 401 8.88 -1.02 -19.42
N PRO A 402 8.04 -0.05 -19.00
CA PRO A 402 7.78 1.13 -19.80
C PRO A 402 9.00 2.05 -19.82
N VAL A 403 9.19 2.71 -20.97
CA VAL A 403 10.09 3.86 -21.05
C VAL A 403 9.35 5.05 -20.46
N ILE A 404 9.72 5.42 -19.24
CA ILE A 404 9.25 6.64 -18.56
C ILE A 404 10.37 7.67 -18.55
N VAL A 405 9.99 8.94 -18.63
CA VAL A 405 10.88 10.08 -18.46
C VAL A 405 10.33 10.90 -17.31
N GLY A 406 11.00 10.85 -16.17
CA GLY A 406 10.60 11.56 -14.97
C GLY A 406 11.75 11.71 -13.99
N ASN A 407 11.63 12.69 -13.10
CA ASN A 407 12.61 12.94 -12.05
C ASN A 407 12.32 12.08 -10.82
N PHE A 408 13.10 11.01 -10.64
CA PHE A 408 13.08 10.15 -9.45
C PHE A 408 14.36 10.33 -8.61
N SER A 409 14.99 11.50 -8.66
CA SER A 409 16.23 11.80 -7.91
C SER A 409 16.07 11.80 -6.38
N HIS A 410 14.83 11.79 -5.87
CA HIS A 410 14.53 11.61 -4.44
C HIS A 410 14.39 10.14 -4.03
N ILE A 411 14.48 9.18 -4.95
CA ILE A 411 14.46 7.75 -4.61
C ILE A 411 15.89 7.30 -4.29
N GLY A 412 16.08 6.79 -3.07
CA GLY A 412 17.36 6.29 -2.57
C GLY A 412 17.48 4.77 -2.60
N THR A 413 16.36 4.06 -2.54
CA THR A 413 16.30 2.59 -2.56
C THR A 413 15.34 2.14 -3.64
N LEU A 414 15.78 1.19 -4.46
CA LEU A 414 14.97 0.54 -5.48
C LEU A 414 15.10 -0.99 -5.36
N GLU A 415 13.98 -1.65 -5.09
CA GLU A 415 13.88 -3.11 -5.00
C GLU A 415 12.95 -3.63 -6.08
N MET A 416 13.51 -4.39 -7.03
CA MET A 416 12.76 -5.00 -8.11
C MET A 416 13.05 -6.51 -8.14
N ASP A 417 12.85 -7.20 -7.03
CA ASP A 417 13.20 -8.61 -6.92
C ASP A 417 12.15 -9.51 -7.56
N LYS A 418 12.59 -10.51 -8.33
CA LYS A 418 11.72 -11.51 -8.99
C LYS A 418 10.61 -10.91 -9.86
N VAL A 419 10.88 -9.75 -10.47
CA VAL A 419 9.99 -9.11 -11.45
C VAL A 419 10.23 -9.61 -12.89
N GLY A 420 11.32 -10.35 -13.08
CA GLY A 420 11.73 -10.95 -14.35
C GLY A 420 12.57 -10.02 -15.24
N ALA A 421 13.27 -10.61 -16.19
CA ALA A 421 14.08 -9.89 -17.17
C ALA A 421 13.17 -9.10 -18.11
N SER A 422 13.56 -7.86 -18.40
CA SER A 422 12.67 -6.89 -19.02
C SER A 422 13.34 -6.12 -20.15
N ALA A 423 12.76 -6.14 -21.36
CA ALA A 423 13.18 -5.28 -22.46
C ALA A 423 12.72 -3.84 -22.18
N GLY A 424 13.53 -3.11 -21.43
CA GLY A 424 13.20 -1.77 -20.91
C GLY A 424 13.87 -1.42 -19.58
N LEU A 425 14.44 -2.42 -18.88
CA LEU A 425 15.06 -2.23 -17.56
C LEU A 425 16.08 -1.09 -17.53
N ASN A 426 16.99 -1.01 -18.50
CA ASN A 426 17.98 0.07 -18.54
C ASN A 426 17.35 1.46 -18.68
N ALA A 427 16.36 1.61 -19.56
CA ALA A 427 15.67 2.89 -19.74
C ALA A 427 14.88 3.29 -18.49
N PHE A 428 14.27 2.31 -17.82
CA PHE A 428 13.57 2.52 -16.56
C PHE A 428 14.54 2.96 -15.45
N LEU A 429 15.62 2.22 -15.24
CA LEU A 429 16.63 2.48 -14.21
C LEU A 429 17.34 3.83 -14.38
N HIS A 430 17.43 4.36 -15.60
CA HIS A 430 18.09 5.64 -15.88
C HIS A 430 17.41 6.85 -15.19
N ASN A 431 16.15 6.71 -14.77
CA ASN A 431 15.43 7.77 -14.05
C ASN A 431 15.91 7.95 -12.59
N PHE A 432 16.67 6.99 -12.04
CA PHE A 432 17.01 6.93 -10.62
C PHE A 432 18.49 7.24 -10.36
N THR A 433 18.88 8.50 -10.55
CA THR A 433 20.30 8.93 -10.54
C THR A 433 20.96 8.98 -9.16
N ASN A 434 20.17 9.08 -8.08
CA ASN A 434 20.66 9.21 -6.70
C ASN A 434 20.52 7.92 -5.87
N LEU A 435 20.34 6.77 -6.53
CA LEU A 435 20.22 5.49 -5.82
C LEU A 435 21.44 5.20 -4.96
N ARG A 436 21.15 4.75 -3.74
CA ARG A 436 22.10 4.22 -2.76
C ARG A 436 21.99 2.71 -2.65
N THR A 437 20.79 2.17 -2.83
CA THR A 437 20.52 0.73 -2.80
C THR A 437 19.75 0.30 -4.04
N LEU A 438 20.26 -0.71 -4.74
CA LEU A 438 19.59 -1.35 -5.87
C LEU A 438 19.58 -2.87 -5.65
N SER A 439 18.39 -3.46 -5.59
CA SER A 439 18.18 -4.90 -5.59
C SER A 439 17.44 -5.36 -6.84
N LEU A 440 18.04 -6.30 -7.56
CA LEU A 440 17.51 -6.94 -8.77
C LEU A 440 17.60 -8.47 -8.65
N THR A 441 17.35 -8.99 -7.45
CA THR A 441 17.51 -10.41 -7.11
C THR A 441 16.51 -11.26 -7.89
N GLY A 442 16.93 -12.40 -8.44
CA GLY A 442 15.98 -13.37 -8.98
C GLY A 442 15.31 -12.97 -10.31
N ASN A 443 15.94 -12.09 -11.10
CA ASN A 443 15.36 -11.52 -12.32
C ASN A 443 15.78 -12.21 -13.62
N GLN A 444 16.58 -13.29 -13.55
CA GLN A 444 17.10 -13.99 -14.73
C GLN A 444 17.93 -13.07 -15.66
N LEU A 445 18.58 -12.05 -15.10
CA LEU A 445 19.43 -11.13 -15.87
C LEU A 445 20.65 -11.88 -16.41
N SER A 446 20.97 -11.68 -17.69
CA SER A 446 22.16 -12.27 -18.32
C SER A 446 23.39 -11.35 -18.31
N ARG A 447 23.19 -10.06 -18.07
CA ARG A 447 24.24 -9.02 -18.02
C ARG A 447 23.94 -8.04 -16.90
N VAL A 448 24.99 -7.37 -16.43
CA VAL A 448 24.85 -6.22 -15.53
C VAL A 448 24.16 -5.06 -16.27
N PRO A 449 23.11 -4.43 -15.71
CA PRO A 449 22.45 -3.30 -16.34
C PRO A 449 23.40 -2.10 -16.55
N LEU A 450 23.47 -1.57 -17.77
CA LEU A 450 24.29 -0.40 -18.11
C LEU A 450 23.84 0.87 -17.39
N ALA A 451 22.56 0.95 -16.99
CA ALA A 451 22.03 2.09 -16.25
C ALA A 451 22.74 2.37 -14.91
N ILE A 452 23.47 1.39 -14.36
CA ILE A 452 24.30 1.55 -13.15
C ILE A 452 25.38 2.64 -13.34
N GLU A 453 25.78 2.94 -14.59
CA GLU A 453 26.77 3.99 -14.89
C GLU A 453 26.34 5.36 -14.36
N ALA A 454 25.04 5.66 -14.39
CA ALA A 454 24.48 6.92 -13.93
C ALA A 454 24.32 6.99 -12.39
N MET A 455 24.53 5.89 -11.68
CA MET A 455 24.28 5.76 -10.24
C MET A 455 25.56 6.02 -9.42
N ALA A 456 26.07 7.25 -9.49
CA ALA A 456 27.35 7.61 -8.88
C ALA A 456 27.39 7.42 -7.35
N ARG A 457 26.23 7.45 -6.68
CA ARG A 457 26.08 7.35 -5.22
C ARG A 457 25.72 5.95 -4.71
N LEU A 458 25.76 4.94 -5.57
CA LEU A 458 25.37 3.57 -5.24
C LEU A 458 26.30 2.97 -4.18
N LYS A 459 25.72 2.45 -3.10
CA LYS A 459 26.43 1.82 -1.96
C LYS A 459 26.14 0.34 -1.85
N HIS A 460 24.92 -0.09 -2.17
CA HIS A 460 24.50 -1.48 -2.05
C HIS A 460 23.93 -1.95 -3.39
N LEU A 461 24.54 -2.98 -3.95
CA LEU A 461 24.12 -3.59 -5.21
C LEU A 461 23.91 -5.08 -5.01
N ASN A 462 22.67 -5.53 -5.14
CA ASN A 462 22.31 -6.94 -5.11
C ASN A 462 21.83 -7.40 -6.49
N LEU A 463 22.60 -8.28 -7.10
CA LEU A 463 22.34 -8.92 -8.40
C LEU A 463 22.28 -10.46 -8.24
N SER A 464 22.01 -10.96 -7.04
CA SER A 464 22.00 -12.39 -6.76
C SER A 464 20.85 -13.15 -7.46
N ASP A 465 20.97 -14.47 -7.58
CA ASP A 465 19.97 -15.37 -8.20
C ASP A 465 19.61 -14.96 -9.64
N ASN A 466 20.62 -14.57 -10.43
CA ASN A 466 20.49 -14.22 -11.85
C ASN A 466 21.32 -15.19 -12.74
N GLN A 467 21.51 -14.85 -14.01
CA GLN A 467 22.29 -15.63 -14.99
C GLN A 467 23.42 -14.78 -15.59
N ILE A 468 24.00 -13.88 -14.80
CA ILE A 468 24.95 -12.87 -15.26
C ILE A 468 26.27 -13.52 -15.64
N TYR A 469 26.78 -13.18 -16.82
CA TYR A 469 28.18 -13.37 -17.19
C TYR A 469 28.88 -12.00 -17.28
N LEU A 470 30.15 -11.94 -16.87
CA LEU A 470 30.91 -10.69 -16.86
C LEU A 470 31.53 -10.41 -18.24
N THR A 471 31.12 -9.31 -18.87
CA THR A 471 31.83 -8.74 -20.03
C THR A 471 32.91 -7.74 -19.59
N PRO A 472 33.91 -7.42 -20.42
CA PRO A 472 34.88 -6.37 -20.12
C PRO A 472 34.23 -5.03 -19.77
N GLU A 473 33.12 -4.66 -20.44
CA GLU A 473 32.39 -3.43 -20.11
C GLU A 473 31.74 -3.54 -18.72
N SER A 474 31.13 -4.68 -18.38
CA SER A 474 30.49 -4.90 -17.08
C SER A 474 31.51 -4.88 -15.94
N ILE A 475 32.72 -5.40 -16.17
CA ILE A 475 33.82 -5.37 -15.19
C ILE A 475 34.25 -3.93 -14.93
N LYS A 476 34.45 -3.14 -15.99
CA LYS A 476 34.80 -1.72 -15.88
C LYS A 476 33.71 -0.94 -15.15
N LEU A 477 32.46 -1.15 -15.54
CA LEU A 477 31.29 -0.51 -14.95
C LEU A 477 31.23 -0.71 -13.43
N LEU A 478 31.39 -1.96 -12.97
CA LEU A 478 31.42 -2.26 -11.55
C LEU A 478 32.63 -1.63 -10.86
N SER A 479 33.82 -1.71 -11.47
CA SER A 479 35.08 -1.15 -10.93
C SER A 479 35.02 0.36 -10.73
N ASP A 480 34.32 1.09 -11.59
CA ASP A 480 34.20 2.55 -11.52
C ASP A 480 33.31 3.01 -10.35
N ARG A 481 32.56 2.11 -9.68
CA ARG A 481 31.69 2.41 -8.54
C ARG A 481 32.45 2.40 -7.20
N ASP A 482 33.37 3.34 -7.05
CA ASP A 482 34.18 3.58 -5.85
C ASP A 482 33.41 3.67 -4.52
N HIS A 483 32.17 4.18 -4.53
CA HIS A 483 31.31 4.31 -3.34
C HIS A 483 30.62 3.01 -2.89
N LEU A 484 30.78 1.91 -3.64
CA LEU A 484 30.12 0.64 -3.35
C LEU A 484 30.66 0.02 -2.06
N ARG A 485 29.75 -0.32 -1.15
CA ARG A 485 29.99 -0.96 0.15
C ARG A 485 29.60 -2.43 0.16
N THR A 486 28.55 -2.79 -0.56
CA THR A 486 28.06 -4.17 -0.64
C THR A 486 27.84 -4.54 -2.10
N LEU A 487 28.44 -5.66 -2.52
CA LEU A 487 28.23 -6.26 -3.83
C LEU A 487 27.86 -7.73 -3.65
N ASP A 488 26.63 -8.08 -4.03
CA ASP A 488 26.16 -9.46 -4.05
C ASP A 488 25.92 -9.92 -5.49
N LEU A 489 26.72 -10.88 -5.94
CA LEU A 489 26.60 -11.58 -7.21
C LEU A 489 26.31 -13.08 -7.00
N SER A 490 25.91 -13.48 -5.80
CA SER A 490 25.69 -14.89 -5.46
C SER A 490 24.68 -15.55 -6.39
N PHE A 491 24.87 -16.84 -6.66
CA PHE A 491 24.00 -17.65 -7.49
C PHE A 491 23.85 -17.12 -8.92
N ASN A 492 24.94 -16.60 -9.50
CA ASN A 492 25.09 -16.37 -10.93
C ASN A 492 26.01 -17.45 -11.53
N PRO A 493 25.51 -18.64 -11.89
CA PRO A 493 26.34 -19.78 -12.30
C PRO A 493 27.11 -19.54 -13.60
N ALA A 494 26.68 -18.59 -14.42
CA ALA A 494 27.32 -18.19 -15.67
C ALA A 494 28.50 -17.20 -15.48
N LEU A 495 28.79 -16.77 -14.25
CA LEU A 495 29.83 -15.78 -13.98
C LEU A 495 31.21 -16.32 -14.37
N GLY A 496 31.59 -17.48 -13.82
CA GLY A 496 32.80 -18.27 -14.15
C GLY A 496 34.16 -17.61 -13.90
N ARG A 497 34.20 -16.28 -13.70
CA ARG A 497 35.40 -15.47 -13.48
C ARG A 497 35.13 -14.45 -12.38
N THR A 498 36.18 -14.04 -11.68
CA THR A 498 36.10 -13.07 -10.60
C THR A 498 35.96 -11.64 -11.14
N PRO A 499 35.11 -10.78 -10.54
CA PRO A 499 35.07 -9.36 -10.89
C PRO A 499 36.38 -8.66 -10.53
N ALA A 500 36.75 -7.62 -11.31
CA ALA A 500 37.84 -6.73 -10.90
C ALA A 500 37.32 -5.81 -9.80
N ILE A 501 37.83 -5.98 -8.58
CA ILE A 501 37.33 -5.25 -7.40
C ILE A 501 38.38 -4.33 -6.78
N THR A 502 39.60 -4.30 -7.30
CA THR A 502 40.74 -3.56 -6.73
C THR A 502 40.47 -2.05 -6.57
N ALA A 503 39.58 -1.48 -7.40
CA ALA A 503 39.19 -0.08 -7.33
C ALA A 503 38.12 0.23 -6.26
N LEU A 504 37.47 -0.79 -5.69
CA LEU A 504 36.33 -0.66 -4.76
C LEU A 504 36.79 -0.47 -3.32
N ARG A 505 37.49 0.64 -3.04
CA ARG A 505 38.18 0.88 -1.76
C ARG A 505 37.25 0.91 -0.54
N HIS A 506 35.97 1.22 -0.73
CA HIS A 506 34.96 1.29 0.31
C HIS A 506 34.13 0.00 0.47
N LEU A 507 34.46 -1.06 -0.27
CA LEU A 507 33.74 -2.33 -0.23
C LEU A 507 33.94 -3.01 1.13
N ARG A 508 32.84 -3.39 1.77
CA ARG A 508 32.76 -4.05 3.08
C ARG A 508 32.29 -5.49 2.96
N ASP A 509 31.36 -5.75 2.05
CA ASP A 509 30.76 -7.07 1.88
C ASP A 509 30.81 -7.46 0.39
N LEU A 510 31.46 -8.59 0.12
CA LEU A 510 31.50 -9.20 -1.21
C LEU A 510 30.95 -10.62 -1.13
N ALA A 511 29.84 -10.87 -1.82
CA ALA A 511 29.23 -12.18 -1.90
C ALA A 511 29.28 -12.72 -3.33
N LEU A 512 29.99 -13.84 -3.50
CA LEU A 512 30.20 -14.55 -4.77
C LEU A 512 29.82 -16.04 -4.65
N ARG A 513 28.92 -16.38 -3.71
CA ARG A 513 28.54 -17.78 -3.45
C ARG A 513 27.93 -18.41 -4.70
N GLY A 514 28.33 -19.62 -5.07
CA GLY A 514 27.67 -20.35 -6.17
C GLY A 514 27.77 -19.66 -7.54
N THR A 515 28.87 -18.98 -7.82
CA THR A 515 29.13 -18.26 -9.08
C THR A 515 29.98 -19.04 -10.09
N GLY A 516 30.49 -20.21 -9.68
CA GLY A 516 31.30 -21.07 -10.53
C GLY A 516 32.73 -20.55 -10.77
N ILE A 517 33.19 -19.59 -9.95
CA ILE A 517 34.58 -19.10 -10.03
C ILE A 517 35.57 -20.19 -9.64
N VAL A 518 36.69 -20.24 -10.38
CA VAL A 518 37.79 -21.20 -10.17
C VAL A 518 38.97 -20.56 -9.44
N ASP A 519 39.17 -19.27 -9.67
CA ASP A 519 40.29 -18.51 -9.11
C ASP A 519 39.86 -17.69 -7.88
N TRP A 520 40.81 -17.46 -6.97
CA TRP A 520 40.63 -16.51 -5.87
C TRP A 520 40.53 -15.08 -6.43
N PRO A 521 39.60 -14.22 -5.95
CA PRO A 521 39.45 -12.89 -6.52
C PRO A 521 40.68 -12.01 -6.26
N VAL A 522 41.27 -11.48 -7.33
CA VAL A 522 42.49 -10.69 -7.30
C VAL A 522 42.23 -9.33 -6.65
N GLY A 523 43.14 -8.89 -5.76
CA GLY A 523 43.07 -7.59 -5.08
C GLY A 523 42.12 -7.53 -3.88
N VAL A 524 41.45 -8.63 -3.51
CA VAL A 524 40.62 -8.73 -2.29
C VAL A 524 41.38 -8.32 -1.03
N ASN A 525 42.65 -8.75 -0.93
CA ASN A 525 43.47 -8.50 0.25
C ASN A 525 43.90 -7.02 0.38
N ASP A 526 43.85 -6.25 -0.72
CA ASP A 526 44.21 -4.84 -0.75
C ASP A 526 43.06 -3.92 -0.32
N LEU A 527 41.84 -4.47 -0.17
CA LEU A 527 40.66 -3.74 0.26
C LEU A 527 40.67 -3.58 1.80
N SER A 528 41.00 -2.38 2.27
CA SER A 528 41.15 -2.08 3.71
C SER A 528 39.82 -2.07 4.48
N GLU A 529 38.69 -1.80 3.83
CA GLU A 529 37.36 -1.79 4.47
C GLU A 529 36.63 -3.14 4.40
N LEU A 530 37.12 -4.13 3.63
CA LEU A 530 36.40 -5.39 3.40
C LEU A 530 36.30 -6.22 4.69
N GLN A 531 35.11 -6.55 5.14
CA GLN A 531 34.86 -7.30 6.38
C GLN A 531 34.31 -8.70 6.13
N SER A 532 33.50 -8.87 5.08
CA SER A 532 32.84 -10.13 4.74
C SER A 532 33.16 -10.54 3.31
N LEU A 533 33.56 -11.80 3.13
CA LEU A 533 33.87 -12.39 1.84
C LEU A 533 33.26 -13.78 1.74
N ASP A 534 32.14 -13.90 1.02
CA ASP A 534 31.48 -15.18 0.80
C ASP A 534 31.88 -15.78 -0.55
N LEU A 535 32.69 -16.84 -0.50
CA LEU A 535 33.16 -17.60 -1.66
C LEU A 535 32.60 -19.03 -1.67
N ARG A 536 31.55 -19.31 -0.90
CA ARG A 536 31.00 -20.66 -0.77
C ARG A 536 30.52 -21.25 -2.10
N ASP A 537 30.51 -22.57 -2.17
CA ASP A 537 29.91 -23.34 -3.27
C ASP A 537 30.44 -22.95 -4.67
N ASN A 538 31.74 -22.65 -4.75
CA ASN A 538 32.44 -22.35 -6.00
C ASN A 538 33.36 -23.52 -6.42
N LEU A 539 34.23 -23.28 -7.40
CA LEU A 539 35.16 -24.26 -7.95
C LEU A 539 36.62 -23.94 -7.59
N ILE A 540 36.84 -23.22 -6.48
CA ILE A 540 38.17 -22.81 -6.04
C ILE A 540 38.94 -24.03 -5.53
N ALA A 541 40.03 -24.36 -6.20
CA ALA A 541 40.89 -25.47 -5.82
C ALA A 541 42.08 -25.04 -4.94
N GLN A 542 42.60 -23.83 -5.14
CA GLN A 542 43.78 -23.34 -4.43
C GLN A 542 43.51 -22.01 -3.74
N ILE A 543 43.87 -21.93 -2.47
CA ILE A 543 43.88 -20.66 -1.71
C ILE A 543 45.29 -20.08 -1.79
N PRO A 544 45.47 -18.82 -2.24
CA PRO A 544 46.78 -18.19 -2.30
C PRO A 544 47.44 -18.09 -0.92
N GLU A 545 48.75 -18.30 -0.84
CA GLU A 545 49.50 -18.18 0.41
C GLU A 545 49.37 -16.78 1.05
N THR A 546 49.13 -15.76 0.22
CA THR A 546 48.90 -14.39 0.66
C THR A 546 47.69 -14.24 1.57
N VAL A 547 46.69 -15.12 1.48
CA VAL A 547 45.50 -15.12 2.36
C VAL A 547 45.90 -15.45 3.80
N PHE A 548 46.81 -16.40 3.99
CA PHE A 548 47.28 -16.79 5.34
C PHE A 548 48.23 -15.75 5.95
N LYS A 549 48.79 -14.86 5.13
CA LYS A 549 49.61 -13.71 5.56
C LYS A 549 48.80 -12.41 5.64
N ALA A 550 47.54 -12.41 5.22
CA ALA A 550 46.68 -11.24 5.17
C ALA A 550 46.08 -10.91 6.56
N ARG A 551 45.34 -9.80 6.59
CA ARG A 551 44.61 -9.28 7.77
C ARG A 551 43.62 -10.31 8.35
N SER A 552 43.82 -10.66 9.62
CA SER A 552 43.00 -11.64 10.33
C SER A 552 41.53 -11.23 10.44
N GLU A 553 41.23 -9.93 10.40
CA GLU A 553 39.89 -9.37 10.47
C GLU A 553 39.05 -9.74 9.25
N LEU A 554 39.65 -9.71 8.04
CA LEU A 554 38.96 -10.14 6.82
C LEU A 554 38.76 -11.66 6.85
N ASN A 555 39.80 -12.40 7.23
CA ASN A 555 39.74 -13.86 7.26
C ASN A 555 38.67 -14.41 8.23
N ARG A 556 38.31 -13.67 9.29
CA ARG A 556 37.17 -14.03 10.16
C ARG A 556 35.81 -14.00 9.44
N GLY A 557 35.64 -13.07 8.50
CA GLY A 557 34.43 -12.96 7.67
C GLY A 557 34.53 -13.68 6.33
N THR A 558 35.62 -14.38 6.05
CA THR A 558 35.82 -15.13 4.82
C THR A 558 35.27 -16.55 4.95
N ASN A 559 34.47 -16.98 3.98
CA ASN A 559 33.92 -18.34 3.94
C ASN A 559 34.16 -19.02 2.58
N VAL A 560 34.80 -20.19 2.60
CA VAL A 560 35.14 -20.97 1.39
C VAL A 560 34.52 -22.37 1.38
N ASN A 561 33.55 -22.66 2.26
CA ASN A 561 32.90 -23.97 2.31
C ASN A 561 32.25 -24.35 0.97
N GLY A 562 32.21 -25.64 0.62
CA GLY A 562 31.62 -26.13 -0.63
C GLY A 562 32.52 -26.03 -1.87
N ASN A 563 33.77 -25.59 -1.71
CA ASN A 563 34.77 -25.57 -2.77
C ASN A 563 35.59 -26.88 -2.84
N PRO A 564 36.04 -27.32 -4.02
CA PRO A 564 36.90 -28.48 -4.20
C PRO A 564 38.36 -28.18 -3.83
N LEU A 565 38.59 -27.78 -2.58
CA LEU A 565 39.90 -27.36 -2.08
C LEU A 565 40.93 -28.48 -2.17
N SER A 566 42.13 -28.15 -2.63
CA SER A 566 43.24 -29.10 -2.71
C SER A 566 43.71 -29.54 -1.32
N ALA A 567 44.31 -30.73 -1.25
CA ALA A 567 44.89 -31.25 -0.03
C ALA A 567 46.03 -30.37 0.53
N SER A 568 46.67 -29.53 -0.30
CA SER A 568 47.60 -28.50 0.17
C SER A 568 46.86 -27.37 0.88
N SER A 569 45.83 -26.80 0.24
CA SER A 569 45.04 -25.70 0.82
C SER A 569 44.37 -26.11 2.13
N LEU A 570 43.84 -27.35 2.22
CA LEU A 570 43.27 -27.87 3.47
C LEU A 570 44.30 -28.00 4.60
N ARG A 571 45.54 -28.39 4.29
CA ARG A 571 46.64 -28.42 5.27
C ARG A 571 47.01 -27.02 5.72
N ASP A 572 47.06 -26.07 4.80
CA ASP A 572 47.38 -24.68 5.11
C ASP A 572 46.28 -24.02 5.95
N ILE A 573 45.01 -24.29 5.67
CA ILE A 573 43.87 -23.88 6.51
C ILE A 573 43.98 -24.49 7.91
N ALA A 574 44.31 -25.78 8.03
CA ALA A 574 44.45 -26.42 9.34
C ALA A 574 45.60 -25.83 10.16
N ALA A 575 46.74 -25.54 9.53
CA ALA A 575 47.86 -24.85 10.18
C ALA A 575 47.50 -23.40 10.57
N TYR A 576 46.76 -22.70 9.71
CA TYR A 576 46.27 -21.36 9.99
C TYR A 576 45.25 -21.34 11.14
N GLN A 577 44.35 -22.32 11.20
CA GLN A 577 43.37 -22.47 12.27
C GLN A 577 44.04 -22.75 13.62
N GLN A 578 45.11 -23.56 13.64
CA GLN A 578 45.89 -23.81 14.86
C GLN A 578 46.62 -22.57 15.37
N SER A 579 47.12 -21.72 14.49
CA SER A 579 47.88 -20.52 14.88
C SER A 579 47.00 -19.30 15.17
N SER A 580 45.88 -19.12 14.45
CA SER A 580 45.05 -17.91 14.52
C SER A 580 43.62 -18.13 15.06
N GLY A 581 43.17 -19.39 15.17
CA GLY A 581 41.79 -19.74 15.52
C GLY A 581 40.77 -19.54 14.40
N ILE A 582 41.19 -19.12 13.20
CA ILE A 582 40.31 -18.81 12.07
C ILE A 582 40.22 -20.01 11.11
N SER A 583 39.00 -20.42 10.78
CA SER A 583 38.72 -21.62 9.97
C SER A 583 38.40 -21.33 8.49
N LEU A 584 38.26 -20.06 8.10
CA LEU A 584 37.74 -19.65 6.78
C LEU A 584 36.40 -20.33 6.43
N GLY A 585 35.60 -20.68 7.43
CA GLY A 585 34.32 -21.40 7.27
C GLY A 585 34.45 -22.92 7.04
N VAL A 586 35.65 -23.50 7.17
CA VAL A 586 35.91 -24.94 6.99
C VAL A 586 36.14 -25.62 8.34
N LEU A 587 35.27 -26.56 8.73
CA LEU A 587 35.49 -27.41 9.91
C LEU A 587 36.50 -28.51 9.54
N THR A 588 37.76 -28.33 9.92
CA THR A 588 38.84 -29.30 9.61
C THR A 588 38.72 -30.63 10.37
N ALA A 589 37.91 -30.69 11.43
CA ALA A 589 37.62 -31.92 12.19
C ALA A 589 36.82 -32.94 11.36
N ASP A 590 35.90 -32.47 10.51
CA ASP A 590 35.07 -33.32 9.64
C ASP A 590 35.87 -33.91 8.47
N TYR A 591 37.04 -33.35 8.16
CA TYR A 591 37.89 -33.79 7.04
C TYR A 591 38.92 -34.87 7.42
N ARG A 592 39.18 -35.11 8.70
CA ARG A 592 40.10 -36.20 9.12
C ARG A 592 39.55 -37.61 8.84
N GLN A 593 38.24 -37.76 8.60
CA GLN A 593 37.65 -39.03 8.16
C GLN A 593 37.42 -39.12 6.64
N VAL A 594 37.45 -38.01 5.90
CA VAL A 594 37.21 -37.99 4.44
C VAL A 594 38.48 -38.30 3.63
N ALA A 595 39.66 -38.28 4.24
CA ALA A 595 40.92 -38.60 3.56
C ALA A 595 41.13 -40.09 3.23
N ILE A 596 40.21 -41.00 3.62
CA ILE A 596 40.15 -42.39 3.15
C ILE A 596 38.73 -42.72 2.67
N ALA A 597 38.19 -41.91 1.77
CA ALA A 597 37.24 -42.35 0.75
C ALA A 597 36.87 -41.13 -0.09
N GLN A 598 37.04 -41.23 -1.41
CA GLN A 598 36.20 -40.43 -2.30
C GLN A 598 34.73 -40.66 -1.85
N PRO A 599 33.88 -39.63 -1.78
CA PRO A 599 32.50 -39.82 -1.41
C PRO A 599 31.81 -40.55 -2.58
N ASP A 600 31.82 -41.87 -2.53
CA ASP A 600 30.88 -42.69 -3.27
C ASP A 600 29.47 -42.26 -2.81
N SER A 601 28.80 -41.46 -3.64
CA SER A 601 27.36 -41.22 -3.56
C SER A 601 26.56 -42.54 -3.51
N ALA A 602 27.18 -43.64 -3.93
CA ALA A 602 26.68 -45.01 -3.82
C ALA A 602 26.62 -45.57 -2.38
N ARG A 603 27.48 -45.12 -1.45
CA ARG A 603 27.54 -45.67 -0.07
C ARG A 603 26.56 -45.03 0.92
N HIS A 604 26.13 -43.79 0.70
CA HIS A 604 25.17 -43.11 1.59
C HIS A 604 23.70 -43.35 1.18
N GLY A 605 23.44 -43.62 -0.10
CA GLY A 605 22.11 -44.10 -0.53
C GLY A 605 21.75 -45.44 0.09
N SER A 606 22.74 -46.29 0.39
CA SER A 606 22.56 -47.65 0.95
C SER A 606 21.83 -47.65 2.30
N ILE A 607 21.95 -46.55 3.06
CA ILE A 607 21.40 -46.41 4.41
C ILE A 607 19.89 -46.19 4.35
N TRP A 608 19.42 -45.38 3.40
CA TRP A 608 17.99 -45.12 3.16
C TRP A 608 17.30 -46.24 2.37
N MET A 609 18.08 -47.16 1.79
CA MET A 609 17.59 -48.29 0.98
C MET A 609 17.44 -49.61 1.77
N GLY A 610 17.68 -49.60 3.08
CA GLY A 610 17.50 -50.78 3.94
C GLY A 610 16.05 -51.29 3.92
N GLY A 611 15.85 -52.56 3.53
CA GLY A 611 14.54 -53.23 3.53
C GLY A 611 13.78 -53.25 2.20
N LEU A 612 14.33 -52.66 1.13
CA LEU A 612 13.75 -52.70 -0.22
C LEU A 612 14.29 -53.89 -1.03
N THR A 613 13.43 -54.61 -1.75
CA THR A 613 13.82 -55.77 -2.59
C THR A 613 13.28 -55.67 -4.01
N GLY A 614 14.06 -56.09 -5.01
CA GLY A 614 13.59 -56.25 -6.40
C GLY A 614 13.51 -54.95 -7.20
N ALA A 615 12.39 -54.72 -7.89
CA ALA A 615 12.20 -53.61 -8.83
C ALA A 615 12.19 -52.23 -8.16
N ASP A 616 11.70 -52.14 -6.92
CA ASP A 616 11.61 -50.88 -6.16
C ASP A 616 12.99 -50.32 -5.80
N LEU A 617 13.95 -51.20 -5.50
CA LEU A 617 15.34 -50.81 -5.23
C LEU A 617 15.98 -50.18 -6.48
N ALA A 618 15.74 -50.77 -7.66
CA ALA A 618 16.29 -50.26 -8.91
C ALA A 618 15.70 -48.88 -9.29
N SER A 619 14.39 -48.69 -9.07
CA SER A 619 13.72 -47.41 -9.34
C SER A 619 14.20 -46.30 -8.40
N LYS A 620 14.21 -46.56 -7.08
CA LYS A 620 14.67 -45.60 -6.08
C LYS A 620 16.15 -45.27 -6.21
N GLN A 621 16.98 -46.25 -6.59
CA GLN A 621 18.41 -46.03 -6.88
C GLN A 621 18.62 -45.16 -8.12
N ALA A 622 17.83 -45.36 -9.18
CA ALA A 622 17.88 -44.51 -10.38
C ALA A 622 17.48 -43.07 -10.08
N LEU A 623 16.41 -42.87 -9.28
CA LEU A 623 15.96 -41.55 -8.84
C LEU A 623 17.00 -40.85 -7.97
N TRP A 624 17.57 -41.56 -6.99
CA TRP A 624 18.63 -41.05 -6.12
C TRP A 624 19.82 -40.54 -6.94
N ASN A 625 20.31 -41.36 -7.86
CA ASN A 625 21.44 -41.01 -8.74
C ASN A 625 21.11 -39.83 -9.66
N SER A 626 19.88 -39.75 -10.16
CA SER A 626 19.43 -38.63 -11.01
C SER A 626 19.41 -37.32 -10.23
N LEU A 627 18.87 -37.33 -9.02
CA LEU A 627 18.78 -36.14 -8.15
C LEU A 627 20.14 -35.73 -7.57
N SER A 628 21.01 -36.69 -7.21
CA SER A 628 22.35 -36.39 -6.67
C SER A 628 23.30 -35.81 -7.72
N ASN A 629 23.08 -36.14 -8.99
CA ASN A 629 23.84 -35.59 -10.11
C ASN A 629 23.29 -34.24 -10.60
N TYR A 630 22.15 -33.79 -10.06
CA TYR A 630 21.55 -32.51 -10.42
C TYR A 630 22.37 -31.34 -9.84
N PRO A 631 22.64 -30.26 -10.60
CA PRO A 631 23.34 -29.08 -10.10
C PRO A 631 22.65 -28.47 -8.86
N TRP A 632 23.42 -28.01 -7.88
CA TRP A 632 22.90 -27.44 -6.61
C TRP A 632 22.18 -28.40 -5.66
N SER A 633 22.20 -29.71 -5.90
CA SER A 633 21.65 -30.73 -4.99
C SER A 633 22.52 -31.01 -3.76
N ARG A 634 23.78 -30.57 -3.76
CA ARG A 634 24.79 -30.90 -2.74
C ARG A 634 24.35 -30.57 -1.32
N ASP A 635 23.81 -29.36 -1.08
CA ASP A 635 23.37 -28.95 0.25
C ASP A 635 22.17 -29.77 0.74
N PHE A 636 21.30 -30.18 -0.17
CA PHE A 636 20.15 -31.03 0.13
C PHE A 636 20.59 -32.46 0.51
N PHE A 637 21.51 -33.06 -0.23
CA PHE A 637 22.05 -34.38 0.14
C PHE A 637 22.95 -34.34 1.38
N HIS A 638 23.60 -33.20 1.65
CA HIS A 638 24.33 -32.99 2.89
C HIS A 638 23.40 -32.90 4.10
N LEU A 639 22.25 -32.22 3.95
CA LEU A 639 21.19 -32.22 4.96
C LEU A 639 20.71 -33.65 5.25
N LEU A 640 20.42 -34.43 4.20
CA LEU A 640 19.99 -35.82 4.34
C LEU A 640 21.05 -36.69 5.02
N ALA A 641 22.34 -36.45 4.78
CA ALA A 641 23.42 -37.14 5.47
C ALA A 641 23.48 -36.76 6.96
N GLN A 642 23.25 -35.50 7.31
CA GLN A 642 23.26 -35.02 8.71
C GLN A 642 22.07 -35.53 9.54
N LEU A 643 20.94 -35.84 8.90
CA LEU A 643 19.77 -36.46 9.56
C LEU A 643 20.06 -37.87 10.10
N HIS A 644 21.16 -38.52 9.68
CA HIS A 644 21.60 -39.78 10.26
C HIS A 644 22.10 -39.61 11.71
N ASP A 645 22.75 -38.48 12.01
CA ASP A 645 23.41 -38.26 13.29
C ASP A 645 22.47 -37.67 14.35
N THR A 646 21.18 -37.50 14.01
CA THR A 646 20.16 -36.99 14.94
C THR A 646 19.57 -38.10 15.81
N ALA A 647 19.07 -37.75 16.99
CA ALA A 647 18.46 -38.69 17.93
C ALA A 647 17.23 -39.42 17.32
N ASP A 648 16.55 -38.78 16.36
CA ASP A 648 15.38 -39.33 15.68
C ASP A 648 15.70 -40.55 14.81
N PHE A 649 16.88 -40.59 14.18
CA PHE A 649 17.32 -41.74 13.37
C PHE A 649 17.57 -42.97 14.24
N ASN A 650 18.09 -42.78 15.47
CA ASN A 650 18.39 -43.86 16.41
C ASN A 650 17.14 -44.49 17.05
N LEU A 651 15.99 -43.80 17.04
CA LEU A 651 14.75 -44.24 17.68
C LEU A 651 13.67 -44.71 16.66
N LEU A 652 13.60 -44.13 15.45
CA LEU A 652 12.52 -44.36 14.46
C LEU A 652 13.02 -44.43 13.00
N GLN A 653 14.03 -45.25 12.73
CA GLN A 653 14.68 -45.38 11.41
C GLN A 653 13.71 -45.62 10.23
N ILE A 654 12.68 -46.45 10.42
CA ILE A 654 11.72 -46.84 9.35
C ILE A 654 10.84 -45.66 8.93
N ASP A 655 10.35 -44.87 9.90
CA ASP A 655 9.44 -43.76 9.62
C ASP A 655 10.18 -42.55 9.04
N LEU A 656 11.41 -42.27 9.51
CA LEU A 656 12.25 -41.23 8.93
C LEU A 656 12.66 -41.59 7.49
N SER A 657 12.98 -42.86 7.22
CA SER A 657 13.29 -43.31 5.86
C SER A 657 12.12 -43.13 4.90
N ARG A 658 10.89 -43.41 5.35
CA ARG A 658 9.68 -43.17 4.55
C ARG A 658 9.51 -41.70 4.20
N ARG A 659 9.69 -40.80 5.18
CA ARG A 659 9.60 -39.34 5.02
C ARG A 659 10.64 -38.80 4.05
N VAL A 660 11.90 -39.25 4.16
CA VAL A 660 12.98 -38.87 3.23
C VAL A 660 12.65 -39.29 1.80
N TRP A 661 12.15 -40.51 1.61
CA TRP A 661 11.75 -40.98 0.28
C TRP A 661 10.55 -40.22 -0.28
N ASP A 662 9.58 -39.83 0.54
CA ASP A 662 8.44 -39.01 0.11
C ASP A 662 8.91 -37.65 -0.46
N VAL A 663 9.89 -37.01 0.20
CA VAL A 663 10.48 -35.76 -0.28
C VAL A 663 11.27 -35.97 -1.57
N LEU A 664 12.05 -37.05 -1.68
CA LEU A 664 12.83 -37.37 -2.88
C LEU A 664 11.95 -37.69 -4.09
N GLU A 665 10.86 -38.43 -3.89
CA GLU A 665 9.90 -38.75 -4.95
C GLU A 665 9.19 -37.49 -5.44
N ALA A 666 8.72 -36.63 -4.54
CA ALA A 666 8.12 -35.35 -4.92
C ALA A 666 9.13 -34.43 -5.65
N ALA A 667 10.40 -34.43 -5.24
CA ALA A 667 11.46 -33.72 -5.96
C ALA A 667 11.74 -34.35 -7.33
N GLY A 668 11.51 -35.65 -7.51
CA GLY A 668 11.58 -36.33 -8.81
C GLY A 668 10.46 -35.91 -9.76
N GLU A 669 9.26 -35.69 -9.23
CA GLU A 669 8.04 -35.40 -10.01
C GLU A 669 7.99 -33.99 -10.60
N ASP A 670 8.56 -32.97 -9.94
CA ASP A 670 8.45 -31.56 -10.36
C ASP A 670 9.75 -30.77 -10.21
N ASP A 671 10.15 -30.08 -11.29
CA ASP A 671 11.41 -29.33 -11.34
C ASP A 671 11.38 -28.03 -10.50
N VAL A 672 10.22 -27.38 -10.38
CA VAL A 672 10.07 -26.13 -9.61
C VAL A 672 10.14 -26.43 -8.11
N LEU A 673 9.48 -27.50 -7.67
CA LEU A 673 9.58 -27.99 -6.30
C LEU A 673 11.00 -28.41 -5.99
N ARG A 674 11.65 -29.21 -6.85
CA ARG A 674 13.05 -29.65 -6.69
C ARG A 674 13.99 -28.48 -6.44
N ARG A 675 13.95 -27.45 -7.28
CA ARG A 675 14.75 -26.22 -7.12
C ARG A 675 14.43 -25.49 -5.81
N THR A 676 13.17 -25.50 -5.38
CA THR A 676 12.74 -24.88 -4.13
C THR A 676 13.28 -25.63 -2.91
N LEU A 677 13.20 -26.96 -2.88
CA LEU A 677 13.72 -27.78 -1.78
C LEU A 677 15.24 -27.66 -1.67
N PHE A 678 15.94 -27.68 -2.80
CA PHE A 678 17.40 -27.48 -2.83
C PHE A 678 17.78 -26.08 -2.35
N ARG A 679 16.99 -25.05 -2.71
CA ARG A 679 17.16 -23.69 -2.20
C ARG A 679 16.91 -23.60 -0.69
N MET A 680 15.90 -24.28 -0.15
CA MET A 680 15.61 -24.29 1.28
C MET A 680 16.77 -24.90 2.08
N ALA A 681 17.29 -26.06 1.66
CA ALA A 681 18.47 -26.67 2.26
C ALA A 681 19.71 -25.75 2.16
N ARG A 682 19.84 -24.99 1.06
CA ARG A 682 20.94 -24.05 0.82
C ARG A 682 20.88 -22.78 1.68
N ILE A 683 19.69 -22.30 2.02
CA ILE A 683 19.46 -21.13 2.89
C ILE A 683 19.56 -21.55 4.37
N GLY A 684 18.95 -22.67 4.76
CA GLY A 684 18.94 -23.13 6.15
C GLY A 684 20.32 -23.53 6.70
N ARG A 685 21.34 -23.73 5.84
CA ARG A 685 22.74 -23.91 6.26
C ARG A 685 23.43 -22.58 6.64
N THR A 686 22.81 -21.44 6.35
CA THR A 686 23.37 -20.10 6.59
C THR A 686 22.86 -19.46 7.88
N SER A 687 21.65 -19.82 8.32
CA SER A 687 21.16 -19.61 9.68
C SER A 687 21.58 -20.82 10.51
N ALA A 688 22.19 -20.64 11.68
CA ALA A 688 22.64 -21.76 12.52
C ALA A 688 21.46 -22.48 13.22
N GLU A 689 20.50 -23.01 12.46
CA GLU A 689 19.30 -23.68 12.96
C GLU A 689 19.44 -25.22 12.94
N ASP A 690 18.64 -25.86 13.81
CA ASP A 690 18.59 -27.30 14.02
C ASP A 690 18.21 -28.05 12.71
N VAL A 691 19.00 -29.08 12.37
CA VAL A 691 18.87 -29.89 11.14
C VAL A 691 17.49 -30.55 11.05
N SER A 692 16.91 -30.97 12.18
CA SER A 692 15.58 -31.59 12.23
C SER A 692 14.45 -30.59 11.95
N ALA A 693 14.60 -29.32 12.36
CA ALA A 693 13.62 -28.27 12.07
C ALA A 693 13.62 -27.92 10.58
N LEU A 694 14.81 -27.77 9.99
CA LEU A 694 14.97 -27.49 8.56
C LEU A 694 14.39 -28.61 7.68
N PHE A 695 14.56 -29.87 8.07
CA PHE A 695 13.95 -30.99 7.33
C PHE A 695 12.41 -30.98 7.45
N SER A 696 11.87 -30.63 8.62
CA SER A 696 10.42 -30.52 8.83
C SER A 696 9.80 -29.44 7.94
N ASP A 697 10.47 -28.31 7.74
CA ASP A 697 10.02 -27.25 6.82
C ASP A 697 10.00 -27.70 5.35
N ILE A 698 11.00 -28.49 4.95
CA ILE A 698 11.08 -29.10 3.62
C ILE A 698 9.89 -30.05 3.39
N GLU A 699 9.51 -30.84 4.40
CA GLU A 699 8.34 -31.72 4.32
C GLU A 699 7.04 -30.94 4.18
N VAL A 700 6.86 -29.86 4.94
CA VAL A 700 5.68 -28.98 4.81
C VAL A 700 5.56 -28.45 3.39
N ARG A 701 6.69 -28.10 2.76
CA ARG A 701 6.70 -27.62 1.37
C ARG A 701 6.26 -28.69 0.37
N VAL A 702 6.70 -29.93 0.56
CA VAL A 702 6.27 -31.08 -0.26
C VAL A 702 4.78 -31.37 -0.09
N LEU A 703 4.26 -31.30 1.13
CA LEU A 703 2.84 -31.50 1.42
C LEU A 703 1.97 -30.41 0.78
N CYS A 704 2.38 -29.14 0.85
CA CYS A 704 1.72 -28.04 0.14
C CYS A 704 1.70 -28.27 -1.37
N PHE A 705 2.79 -28.77 -1.95
CA PHE A 705 2.85 -29.09 -3.37
C PHE A 705 1.88 -30.22 -3.74
N ARG A 706 1.88 -31.33 -3.00
CA ARG A 706 0.97 -32.46 -3.24
C ARG A 706 -0.50 -32.04 -3.12
N ALA A 707 -0.83 -31.17 -2.17
CA ALA A 707 -2.18 -30.60 -2.04
C ALA A 707 -2.59 -29.78 -3.27
N VAL A 708 -1.67 -29.00 -3.84
CA VAL A 708 -1.90 -28.21 -5.07
C VAL A 708 -2.04 -29.10 -6.30
N VAL A 709 -1.25 -30.18 -6.40
CA VAL A 709 -1.37 -31.16 -7.50
C VAL A 709 -2.68 -31.94 -7.40
N ALA A 710 -3.06 -32.39 -6.21
CA ALA A 710 -4.33 -33.08 -5.96
C ALA A 710 -5.56 -32.19 -6.23
N ALA A 711 -5.46 -30.89 -5.96
CA ALA A 711 -6.51 -29.92 -6.30
C ALA A 711 -6.74 -29.80 -7.81
N ARG A 712 -5.74 -30.13 -8.63
CA ARG A 712 -5.80 -30.05 -10.10
C ARG A 712 -6.30 -31.34 -10.76
N SER A 713 -6.35 -32.47 -10.05
CA SER A 713 -6.63 -33.81 -10.60
C SER A 713 -7.98 -34.44 -10.22
N GLU A 714 -8.92 -33.67 -9.66
CA GLU A 714 -10.33 -33.99 -9.34
C GLU A 714 -10.68 -34.53 -7.93
N ASN A 715 -11.62 -33.82 -7.27
CA ASN A 715 -12.59 -34.25 -6.22
C ASN A 715 -12.10 -35.02 -4.96
N ARG A 716 -11.17 -34.43 -4.19
CA ARG A 716 -11.07 -34.67 -2.74
C ARG A 716 -11.04 -33.35 -1.97
N SER A 717 -11.69 -33.31 -0.80
CA SER A 717 -11.78 -32.09 0.02
C SER A 717 -10.40 -31.70 0.56
N LEU A 718 -9.81 -30.67 -0.06
CA LEU A 718 -8.60 -29.93 0.36
C LEU A 718 -8.56 -29.66 1.87
N GLU A 719 -9.73 -29.41 2.46
CA GLU A 719 -9.93 -29.15 3.89
C GLU A 719 -9.45 -30.30 4.79
N GLY A 720 -9.69 -31.56 4.43
CA GLY A 720 -9.37 -32.71 5.28
C GLY A 720 -7.86 -32.95 5.42
N GLU A 721 -7.10 -32.73 4.34
CA GLU A 721 -5.64 -32.86 4.33
C GLU A 721 -4.97 -31.63 4.95
N LEU A 722 -5.46 -30.42 4.69
CA LEU A 722 -4.98 -29.18 5.32
C LEU A 722 -5.25 -29.15 6.83
N VAL A 723 -6.36 -29.71 7.32
CA VAL A 723 -6.64 -29.81 8.76
C VAL A 723 -5.75 -30.85 9.43
N ARG A 724 -5.42 -31.97 8.76
CA ARG A 724 -4.37 -32.90 9.24
C ARG A 724 -3.00 -32.23 9.28
N LEU A 725 -2.67 -31.44 8.25
CA LEU A 725 -1.43 -30.67 8.16
C LEU A 725 -1.32 -29.66 9.32
N MET A 726 -2.35 -28.86 9.57
CA MET A 726 -2.36 -27.89 10.67
C MET A 726 -2.27 -28.57 12.04
N ARG A 727 -2.90 -29.73 12.22
CA ARG A 727 -2.80 -30.50 13.48
C ARG A 727 -1.42 -31.15 13.67
N GLY A 728 -0.75 -31.54 12.58
CA GLY A 728 0.62 -32.07 12.62
C GLY A 728 1.65 -30.97 12.92
N LEU A 729 1.53 -29.83 12.25
CA LEU A 729 2.36 -28.64 12.47
C LEU A 729 2.22 -28.06 13.89
N PHE A 730 0.99 -28.02 14.42
CA PHE A 730 0.74 -27.56 15.78
C PHE A 730 1.37 -28.48 16.84
N ARG A 731 1.40 -29.80 16.61
CA ARG A 731 2.07 -30.77 17.51
C ARG A 731 3.59 -30.71 17.42
N LEU A 732 4.15 -30.39 16.25
CA LEU A 732 5.60 -30.19 16.05
C LEU A 732 6.12 -28.86 16.60
N GLN A 733 5.24 -27.87 16.82
CA GLN A 733 5.60 -26.61 17.50
C GLN A 733 5.50 -26.68 19.04
N GLU A 734 4.80 -27.67 19.59
CA GLU A 734 4.64 -27.86 21.05
C GLU A 734 5.69 -28.81 21.68
N VAL A 735 6.47 -29.53 20.88
CA VAL A 735 7.57 -30.43 21.29
C VAL A 735 8.89 -29.79 20.92
#